data_AF-A0A1V5X8A3-F1
#
_entry.id   AF-A0A1V5X8A3-F1
#
_cell.length_a   1.000
_cell.length_b   1.000
_cell.length_c   1.000
_cell.angle_alpha   90.00
_cell.angle_beta   90.00
_cell.angle_gamma   90.00
#
_symmetry.space_group_name_H-M   'P 1'
#
loop_
_entity.id
_entity.type
_entity.pdbx_description
1 polymer ?
#
loop_
_entity_poly.entity_id
_entity_poly.type
_entity_poly.pdbx_seq_one_letter_code
_entity_poly.pdbx_strand_id
1 'polypeptide(L)'
;MAEIQPNDIGLATFADVGDVANLQTNAKEIVAAINEVYASGNGSSGEQLYMEGEDNAVIGGGNIIFGNHNRVFGMGNVVIGDNHLIIGSNKTINEGIGDVYFEWVDPSSKRIYFYIYSEGNVNFNLQPGDKVILSIYQSWCDSNWMDYVSFDTGRFLTTVTEVNMASSYIAIADMPISNEPPDNVHTILDYVYASSFYILRNEYKKNGNGSVTMGSSSTGTGSFSANYGNASGSSSAALNGAYAKGTSSLACNNSTATGLYSFAANNSSANQQYSSSFNYSNCNGYCSTSFNYARTAGRAIKCIAMSSTSKTLTAASGENLSGLTGSKVLIRWKNNGNSIIYTEATVASVSGQTIYLSNDVYLGGGSYGEALISDGYIFRIESSNGYNLASGYGMAGCLYAQAHGLYTIAAHAGATIYGKYGASPAEYSWSLANGTSLASQGLAVKILQNGDIHTDGTLSSPCADYAEFFEWQDGNPDKEDRAGYFVKLIGDKIAKTDEFDTPLGVISAMPAIIGDSGEMHWQGKFVTDDFGRVHYHDVLIPAVTDEDGNIIEEERYELQPILNPDWDSTQEYVPRLKRPEWSTVGVLGKLVVYDDGTLQPGDLCRAGAGGKAVKSISNGYPVLKRLSEDKVLIWFKG
;
A
#
# COMPACT_ATOMS: atom_id res chain seq x y z
N MET A 1 40.77 -46.06 -45.96
CA MET A 1 39.45 -45.58 -45.50
C MET A 1 39.17 -46.29 -44.20
N ALA A 2 39.18 -45.56 -43.09
CA ALA A 2 38.84 -46.14 -41.79
C ALA A 2 37.33 -46.43 -41.76
N GLU A 3 36.95 -47.64 -41.33
CA GLU A 3 35.56 -47.98 -41.01
C GLU A 3 35.09 -47.09 -39.86
N ILE A 4 34.03 -46.32 -40.11
CA ILE A 4 33.31 -45.58 -39.09
C ILE A 4 32.52 -46.61 -38.27
N GLN A 5 32.81 -46.70 -36.97
CA GLN A 5 32.08 -47.59 -36.06
C GLN A 5 30.80 -46.87 -35.58
N PRO A 6 29.72 -47.60 -35.23
CA PRO A 6 28.43 -47.01 -34.83
C PRO A 6 28.51 -45.96 -33.71
N ASN A 7 29.58 -45.97 -32.92
CA ASN A 7 29.82 -45.06 -31.81
C ASN A 7 30.33 -43.68 -32.27
N ASP A 8 30.78 -43.54 -33.52
CA ASP A 8 31.36 -42.31 -34.07
C ASP A 8 30.30 -41.27 -34.46
N ILE A 9 29.00 -41.61 -34.37
CA ILE A 9 27.87 -40.79 -34.85
C ILE A 9 27.00 -40.20 -33.71
N GLY A 10 27.37 -40.38 -32.44
CA GLY A 10 26.64 -39.79 -31.31
C GLY A 10 25.17 -40.21 -31.20
N LEU A 11 24.80 -41.38 -31.73
CA LEU A 11 23.48 -41.97 -31.51
C LEU A 11 23.48 -42.68 -30.16
N ALA A 12 22.62 -42.22 -29.25
CA ALA A 12 22.43 -42.81 -27.93
C ALA A 12 22.22 -44.34 -28.03
N THR A 13 22.98 -45.09 -27.22
CA THR A 13 22.85 -46.54 -27.10
C THR A 13 21.65 -46.89 -26.20
N PHE A 14 21.11 -48.12 -26.28
CA PHE A 14 20.01 -48.54 -25.39
C PHE A 14 20.33 -48.41 -23.88
N ALA A 15 21.62 -48.41 -23.51
CA ALA A 15 22.05 -48.15 -22.14
C ALA A 15 21.81 -46.70 -21.70
N ASP A 16 21.79 -45.75 -22.65
CA ASP A 16 21.56 -44.32 -22.41
C ASP A 16 20.06 -43.98 -22.24
N VAL A 17 19.16 -44.89 -22.64
CA VAL A 17 17.68 -44.69 -22.63
C VAL A 17 16.99 -45.43 -21.47
N GLY A 18 17.70 -46.30 -20.73
CA GLY A 18 17.14 -47.09 -19.62
C GLY A 18 16.26 -48.26 -20.09
N ASP A 19 15.41 -48.79 -19.19
CA ASP A 19 14.52 -49.93 -19.50
C ASP A 19 13.34 -49.51 -20.41
N VAL A 20 13.62 -49.52 -21.71
CA VAL A 20 12.67 -49.17 -22.77
C VAL A 20 11.42 -50.06 -22.76
N ALA A 21 11.52 -51.32 -22.31
CA ALA A 21 10.38 -52.24 -22.28
C ALA A 21 9.39 -51.84 -21.18
N ASN A 22 9.89 -51.45 -20.01
CA ASN A 22 9.10 -50.91 -18.92
C ASN A 22 8.46 -49.56 -19.32
N LEU A 23 9.22 -48.66 -19.96
CA LEU A 23 8.69 -47.40 -20.51
C LEU A 23 7.56 -47.63 -21.52
N GLN A 24 7.71 -48.57 -22.45
CA GLN A 24 6.66 -48.91 -23.42
C GLN A 24 5.42 -49.51 -22.76
N THR A 25 5.61 -50.31 -21.70
CA THR A 25 4.51 -50.90 -20.94
C THR A 25 3.73 -49.83 -20.19
N ASN A 26 4.42 -48.98 -19.42
CA ASN A 26 3.81 -47.85 -18.71
C ASN A 26 3.12 -46.88 -19.67
N ALA A 27 3.72 -46.59 -20.83
CA ALA A 27 3.10 -45.73 -21.84
C ALA A 27 1.81 -46.34 -22.41
N LYS A 28 1.80 -47.66 -22.67
CA LYS A 28 0.58 -48.36 -23.11
C LYS A 28 -0.50 -48.36 -22.05
N GLU A 29 -0.14 -48.58 -20.78
CA GLU A 29 -1.08 -48.52 -19.66
C GLU A 29 -1.68 -47.12 -19.50
N ILE A 30 -0.87 -46.07 -19.61
CA ILE A 30 -1.33 -44.67 -19.58
C ILE A 30 -2.27 -44.38 -20.77
N VAL A 31 -1.89 -44.79 -21.99
CA VAL A 31 -2.73 -44.60 -23.18
C VAL A 31 -4.05 -45.37 -23.06
N ALA A 32 -4.03 -46.60 -22.53
CA ALA A 32 -5.22 -47.39 -22.27
C ALA A 32 -6.13 -46.70 -21.24
N ALA A 33 -5.57 -46.23 -20.12
CA ALA A 33 -6.29 -45.48 -19.10
C ALA A 33 -6.90 -44.18 -19.66
N ILE A 34 -6.17 -43.44 -20.48
CA ILE A 34 -6.69 -42.23 -21.16
C ILE A 34 -7.84 -42.60 -22.09
N ASN A 35 -7.70 -43.66 -22.89
CA ASN A 35 -8.75 -44.10 -23.80
C ASN A 35 -10.00 -44.58 -23.07
N GLU A 36 -9.85 -45.25 -21.92
CA GLU A 36 -10.95 -45.66 -21.06
C GLU A 36 -11.70 -44.46 -20.47
N VAL A 37 -10.97 -43.50 -19.90
CA VAL A 37 -11.53 -42.24 -19.40
C VAL A 37 -12.27 -41.47 -20.50
N TYR A 38 -11.74 -41.48 -21.73
CA TYR A 38 -12.34 -40.79 -22.87
C TYR A 38 -13.61 -41.49 -23.40
N ALA A 39 -13.71 -42.81 -23.24
CA ALA A 39 -14.81 -43.60 -23.81
C ALA A 39 -16.09 -43.59 -22.94
N SER A 40 -15.98 -43.39 -21.62
CA SER A 40 -17.11 -43.57 -20.69
C SER A 40 -17.79 -42.28 -20.24
N GLY A 41 -17.20 -41.09 -20.46
CA GLY A 41 -17.70 -39.81 -19.94
C GLY A 41 -17.49 -39.64 -18.41
N ASN A 42 -17.76 -40.70 -17.65
CA ASN A 42 -17.37 -40.91 -16.25
C ASN A 42 -16.31 -42.03 -16.19
N GLY A 43 -15.04 -41.69 -15.98
CA GLY A 43 -13.95 -42.67 -16.03
C GLY A 43 -12.82 -42.34 -15.07
N SER A 44 -12.25 -43.38 -14.45
CA SER A 44 -11.14 -43.25 -13.51
C SER A 44 -10.08 -44.31 -13.76
N SER A 45 -8.79 -43.95 -13.67
CA SER A 45 -7.73 -44.94 -13.52
C SER A 45 -7.33 -45.12 -12.05
N GLY A 46 -7.22 -46.38 -11.60
CA GLY A 46 -6.96 -46.73 -10.20
C GLY A 46 -8.21 -46.72 -9.32
N GLU A 47 -8.13 -47.41 -8.18
CA GLU A 47 -9.24 -47.52 -7.21
C GLU A 47 -9.46 -46.18 -6.49
N GLN A 48 -10.70 -45.67 -6.51
CA GLN A 48 -11.09 -44.44 -5.83
C GLN A 48 -11.70 -44.75 -4.47
N LEU A 49 -11.51 -43.86 -3.50
CA LEU A 49 -12.14 -44.04 -2.18
C LEU A 49 -13.63 -43.73 -2.22
N TYR A 50 -14.00 -42.71 -3.02
CA TYR A 50 -15.38 -42.37 -3.28
C TYR A 50 -15.52 -41.60 -4.59
N MET A 51 -16.54 -41.91 -5.39
CA MET A 51 -16.87 -41.13 -6.59
C MET A 51 -18.39 -41.16 -6.82
N GLU A 52 -19.00 -39.97 -6.84
CA GLU A 52 -20.41 -39.77 -7.19
C GLU A 52 -20.57 -38.47 -8.00
N GLY A 53 -21.40 -38.55 -9.05
CA GLY A 53 -21.70 -37.45 -9.97
C GLY A 53 -21.43 -37.81 -11.43
N GLU A 54 -21.68 -36.87 -12.33
CA GLU A 54 -21.63 -37.06 -13.79
C GLU A 54 -20.40 -36.38 -14.40
N ASP A 55 -19.92 -36.93 -15.53
CA ASP A 55 -18.84 -36.38 -16.36
C ASP A 55 -17.51 -36.08 -15.64
N ASN A 56 -17.14 -36.90 -14.65
CA ASN A 56 -15.85 -36.83 -13.97
C ASN A 56 -14.79 -37.68 -14.70
N ALA A 57 -13.62 -37.10 -14.91
CA ALA A 57 -12.46 -37.75 -15.51
C ALA A 57 -11.28 -37.76 -14.53
N VAL A 58 -10.81 -38.94 -14.15
CA VAL A 58 -9.77 -39.11 -13.11
C VAL A 58 -8.62 -39.97 -13.59
N ILE A 59 -7.40 -39.51 -13.36
CA ILE A 59 -6.18 -40.28 -13.55
C ILE A 59 -5.42 -40.33 -12.22
N GLY A 60 -5.38 -41.51 -11.59
CA GLY A 60 -4.78 -41.74 -10.26
C GLY A 60 -5.81 -42.20 -9.21
N GLY A 61 -5.35 -42.87 -8.14
CA GLY A 61 -6.22 -43.53 -7.15
C GLY A 61 -6.41 -42.80 -5.81
N GLY A 62 -7.30 -43.32 -4.96
CA GLY A 62 -7.52 -42.87 -3.60
C GLY A 62 -8.21 -41.51 -3.48
N ASN A 63 -8.85 -41.00 -4.54
CA ASN A 63 -9.55 -39.73 -4.51
C ASN A 63 -10.98 -39.87 -3.95
N ILE A 64 -11.52 -38.77 -3.44
CA ILE A 64 -12.91 -38.58 -3.02
C ILE A 64 -13.51 -37.52 -3.93
N ILE A 65 -14.50 -37.88 -4.73
CA ILE A 65 -15.14 -36.97 -5.68
C ILE A 65 -16.66 -37.02 -5.46
N PHE A 66 -17.24 -35.88 -5.15
CA PHE A 66 -18.68 -35.68 -5.01
C PHE A 66 -19.08 -34.43 -5.78
N GLY A 67 -19.57 -34.61 -7.00
CA GLY A 67 -19.90 -33.52 -7.92
C GLY A 67 -19.66 -33.88 -9.38
N ASN A 68 -19.85 -32.91 -10.27
CA ASN A 68 -19.96 -33.12 -11.70
C ASN A 68 -18.86 -32.39 -12.48
N HIS A 69 -18.52 -32.91 -13.66
CA HIS A 69 -17.61 -32.28 -14.63
C HIS A 69 -16.20 -31.98 -14.09
N ASN A 70 -15.70 -32.76 -13.13
CA ASN A 70 -14.37 -32.56 -12.58
C ASN A 70 -13.31 -33.33 -13.37
N ARG A 71 -12.12 -32.73 -13.50
CA ARG A 71 -10.94 -33.39 -14.08
C ARG A 71 -9.84 -33.46 -13.03
N VAL A 72 -9.42 -34.67 -12.66
CA VAL A 72 -8.45 -34.90 -11.58
C VAL A 72 -7.26 -35.68 -12.10
N PHE A 73 -6.06 -35.13 -11.95
CA PHE A 73 -4.81 -35.79 -12.28
C PHE A 73 -3.96 -35.89 -11.01
N GLY A 74 -4.02 -37.04 -10.32
CA GLY A 74 -3.29 -37.29 -9.08
C GLY A 74 -4.03 -38.20 -8.11
N MET A 75 -3.51 -38.30 -6.89
CA MET A 75 -3.99 -39.24 -5.87
C MET A 75 -4.36 -38.53 -4.56
N GLY A 76 -5.26 -39.15 -3.78
CA GLY A 76 -5.59 -38.68 -2.42
C GLY A 76 -6.32 -37.34 -2.35
N ASN A 77 -6.87 -36.85 -3.46
CA ASN A 77 -7.56 -35.58 -3.53
C ASN A 77 -8.99 -35.68 -2.98
N VAL A 78 -9.49 -34.58 -2.42
CA VAL A 78 -10.88 -34.41 -1.97
C VAL A 78 -11.53 -33.32 -2.83
N VAL A 79 -12.55 -33.67 -3.59
CA VAL A 79 -13.27 -32.78 -4.49
C VAL A 79 -14.76 -32.86 -4.21
N ILE A 80 -15.27 -31.93 -3.41
CA ILE A 80 -16.69 -31.74 -3.13
C ILE A 80 -17.09 -30.47 -3.88
N GLY A 81 -17.49 -30.64 -5.13
CA GLY A 81 -17.66 -29.52 -6.04
C GLY A 81 -17.82 -29.92 -7.50
N ASP A 82 -18.17 -28.94 -8.32
CA ASP A 82 -18.43 -29.11 -9.75
C ASP A 82 -17.46 -28.25 -10.58
N ASN A 83 -17.11 -28.72 -11.78
CA ASN A 83 -16.34 -27.98 -12.80
C ASN A 83 -14.91 -27.57 -12.38
N HIS A 84 -14.20 -28.41 -11.64
CA HIS A 84 -12.80 -28.17 -11.25
C HIS A 84 -11.79 -28.95 -12.09
N LEU A 85 -10.63 -28.34 -12.37
CA LEU A 85 -9.42 -29.04 -12.81
C LEU A 85 -8.42 -29.13 -11.66
N ILE A 86 -8.04 -30.35 -11.27
CA ILE A 86 -7.08 -30.62 -10.21
C ILE A 86 -5.86 -31.32 -10.82
N ILE A 87 -4.67 -30.79 -10.54
CA ILE A 87 -3.40 -31.39 -10.95
C ILE A 87 -2.49 -31.49 -9.73
N GLY A 88 -2.11 -32.73 -9.39
CA GLY A 88 -1.33 -33.08 -8.22
C GLY A 88 -2.12 -33.89 -7.21
N SER A 89 -1.47 -34.19 -6.09
CA SER A 89 -1.98 -35.10 -5.06
C SER A 89 -2.31 -34.36 -3.76
N ASN A 90 -3.19 -34.94 -2.95
CA ASN A 90 -3.59 -34.44 -1.63
C ASN A 90 -4.12 -32.99 -1.65
N LYS A 91 -4.86 -32.64 -2.69
CA LYS A 91 -5.57 -31.36 -2.82
C LYS A 91 -6.96 -31.46 -2.21
N THR A 92 -7.47 -30.32 -1.73
CA THR A 92 -8.78 -30.27 -1.07
C THR A 92 -9.61 -29.14 -1.64
N ILE A 93 -10.80 -29.49 -2.12
CA ILE A 93 -11.84 -28.59 -2.61
C ILE A 93 -13.12 -28.96 -1.86
N ASN A 94 -13.57 -28.09 -0.97
CA ASN A 94 -14.83 -28.24 -0.25
C ASN A 94 -15.29 -26.88 0.28
N GLU A 95 -16.57 -26.78 0.62
CA GLU A 95 -17.05 -25.76 1.52
C GLU A 95 -16.65 -26.07 2.97
N GLY A 96 -16.27 -25.03 3.71
CA GLY A 96 -15.96 -25.16 5.13
C GLY A 96 -17.23 -25.36 5.96
N ILE A 97 -17.11 -26.13 7.05
CA ILE A 97 -18.22 -26.34 8.00
C ILE A 97 -18.36 -25.23 9.05
N GLY A 98 -17.53 -24.19 8.98
CA GLY A 98 -17.50 -23.08 9.93
C GLY A 98 -16.65 -23.38 11.17
N ASP A 99 -16.94 -22.69 12.28
CA ASP A 99 -16.23 -22.80 13.56
C ASP A 99 -16.61 -24.06 14.36
N VAL A 100 -16.63 -25.22 13.70
CA VAL A 100 -16.93 -26.52 14.29
C VAL A 100 -15.63 -27.28 14.51
N TYR A 101 -15.43 -27.75 15.73
CA TYR A 101 -14.23 -28.47 16.14
C TYR A 101 -14.62 -29.80 16.77
N PHE A 102 -13.94 -30.88 16.40
CA PHE A 102 -14.14 -32.20 16.96
C PHE A 102 -13.22 -32.39 18.17
N GLU A 103 -13.79 -32.64 19.35
CA GLU A 103 -13.04 -32.76 20.60
C GLU A 103 -12.50 -34.16 20.81
N TRP A 104 -13.40 -35.15 20.85
CA TRP A 104 -13.05 -36.52 21.18
C TRP A 104 -14.05 -37.49 20.56
N VAL A 105 -13.63 -38.74 20.47
CA VAL A 105 -14.40 -39.83 19.86
C VAL A 105 -14.65 -40.91 20.91
N ASP A 106 -15.89 -41.34 21.05
CA ASP A 106 -16.28 -42.55 21.80
C ASP A 106 -16.40 -43.73 20.83
N PRO A 107 -15.44 -44.67 20.81
CA PRO A 107 -15.52 -45.81 19.90
C PRO A 107 -16.60 -46.81 20.28
N SER A 108 -17.00 -46.88 21.56
CA SER A 108 -18.03 -47.83 22.04
C SER A 108 -19.42 -47.47 21.53
N SER A 109 -19.75 -46.18 21.57
CA SER A 109 -21.03 -45.68 21.04
C SER A 109 -20.95 -45.15 19.61
N LYS A 110 -19.76 -45.20 18.99
CA LYS A 110 -19.45 -44.64 17.67
C LYS A 110 -19.83 -43.17 17.54
N ARG A 111 -19.61 -42.41 18.61
CA ARG A 111 -19.95 -40.98 18.70
C ARG A 111 -18.72 -40.11 18.54
N ILE A 112 -18.87 -39.01 17.82
CA ILE A 112 -17.87 -37.98 17.65
C ILE A 112 -18.44 -36.72 18.29
N TYR A 113 -17.78 -36.23 19.32
CA TYR A 113 -18.19 -35.03 20.02
C TYR A 113 -17.55 -33.82 19.37
N PHE A 114 -18.34 -32.76 19.26
CA PHE A 114 -17.91 -31.50 18.68
C PHE A 114 -18.34 -30.34 19.56
N TYR A 115 -17.80 -29.17 19.27
CA TYR A 115 -18.27 -27.93 19.85
C TYR A 115 -18.16 -26.82 18.82
N ILE A 116 -18.90 -25.75 19.07
CA ILE A 116 -19.02 -24.59 18.21
C ILE A 116 -18.49 -23.40 18.99
N TYR A 117 -17.37 -22.82 18.54
CA TYR A 117 -16.66 -21.78 19.31
C TYR A 117 -17.37 -20.42 19.31
N SER A 118 -18.15 -20.11 18.28
CA SER A 118 -18.81 -18.80 18.14
C SER A 118 -20.21 -18.96 17.55
N GLU A 119 -21.14 -18.05 17.87
CA GLU A 119 -22.43 -17.90 17.14
C GLU A 119 -22.24 -17.31 15.71
N GLY A 120 -21.01 -17.36 15.17
CA GLY A 120 -20.66 -16.84 13.86
C GLY A 120 -21.12 -17.74 12.70
N ASN A 121 -20.30 -17.80 11.64
CA ASN A 121 -20.62 -18.47 10.37
C ASN A 121 -20.51 -20.00 10.50
N VAL A 122 -21.43 -20.61 11.24
CA VAL A 122 -21.57 -22.06 11.39
C VAL A 122 -22.33 -22.61 10.19
N ASN A 123 -21.66 -23.42 9.38
CA ASN A 123 -22.29 -24.12 8.25
C ASN A 123 -22.28 -25.63 8.52
N PHE A 124 -22.93 -26.02 9.62
CA PHE A 124 -22.95 -27.41 10.11
C PHE A 124 -24.33 -28.03 9.99
N ASN A 125 -24.70 -28.34 8.76
CA ASN A 125 -25.99 -28.87 8.37
C ASN A 125 -25.86 -30.35 8.02
N LEU A 126 -25.84 -31.19 9.06
CA LEU A 126 -25.73 -32.64 8.95
C LEU A 126 -27.04 -33.30 9.40
N GLN A 127 -27.41 -34.40 8.74
CA GLN A 127 -28.65 -35.15 8.98
C GLN A 127 -28.35 -36.65 9.05
N PRO A 128 -29.13 -37.42 9.84
CA PRO A 128 -29.11 -38.88 9.74
C PRO A 128 -29.34 -39.33 8.30
N GLY A 129 -28.50 -40.25 7.82
CA GLY A 129 -28.47 -40.72 6.43
C GLY A 129 -27.42 -40.05 5.56
N ASP A 130 -26.82 -38.92 6.00
CA ASP A 130 -25.76 -38.28 5.24
C ASP A 130 -24.50 -39.14 5.19
N LYS A 131 -23.86 -39.13 4.02
CA LYS A 131 -22.53 -39.72 3.84
C LYS A 131 -21.47 -38.71 4.27
N VAL A 132 -20.51 -39.17 5.05
CA VAL A 132 -19.36 -38.37 5.47
C VAL A 132 -18.07 -39.14 5.22
N ILE A 133 -17.02 -38.40 4.89
CA ILE A 133 -15.66 -38.91 4.89
C ILE A 133 -14.90 -38.31 6.05
N LEU A 134 -14.26 -39.15 6.85
CA LEU A 134 -13.42 -38.70 7.94
C LEU A 134 -12.22 -39.60 8.16
N SER A 135 -11.29 -39.13 8.96
CA SER A 135 -10.17 -39.92 9.49
C SER A 135 -10.17 -39.82 11.01
N ILE A 136 -9.89 -40.94 11.67
CA ILE A 136 -9.80 -41.01 13.13
C ILE A 136 -8.39 -41.44 13.50
N TYR A 137 -7.79 -40.69 14.43
CA TYR A 137 -6.52 -41.04 15.04
C TYR A 137 -6.78 -41.60 16.44
N GLN A 138 -6.10 -42.69 16.76
CA GLN A 138 -6.16 -43.37 18.06
C GLN A 138 -4.75 -43.63 18.59
N SER A 139 -4.50 -43.30 19.86
CA SER A 139 -3.22 -43.51 20.55
C SER A 139 -3.40 -44.38 21.79
N TRP A 140 -2.48 -45.30 22.00
CA TRP A 140 -2.37 -46.14 23.19
C TRP A 140 -0.98 -45.99 23.82
N CYS A 141 -0.90 -46.02 25.13
CA CYS A 141 0.36 -45.92 25.87
C CYS A 141 0.55 -47.05 26.89
N ASP A 142 1.80 -47.26 27.28
CA ASP A 142 2.13 -48.16 28.39
C ASP A 142 1.71 -47.58 29.74
N SER A 143 1.71 -48.43 30.78
CA SER A 143 1.29 -48.01 32.13
C SER A 143 2.11 -46.86 32.74
N ASN A 144 3.33 -46.63 32.22
CA ASN A 144 4.22 -45.57 32.70
C ASN A 144 4.18 -44.30 31.84
N TRP A 145 3.38 -44.25 30.78
CA TRP A 145 3.28 -43.12 29.84
C TRP A 145 4.60 -42.79 29.11
N MET A 146 5.44 -43.80 28.89
CA MET A 146 6.77 -43.69 28.32
C MET A 146 6.87 -44.26 26.89
N ASP A 147 5.99 -45.19 26.52
CA ASP A 147 5.93 -45.79 25.18
C ASP A 147 4.51 -45.66 24.58
N TYR A 148 4.43 -45.36 23.28
CA TYR A 148 3.19 -45.02 22.58
C TYR A 148 3.09 -45.74 21.24
N VAL A 149 1.90 -46.27 20.95
CA VAL A 149 1.53 -46.79 19.63
C VAL A 149 0.30 -46.06 19.14
N SER A 150 0.35 -45.61 17.89
CA SER A 150 -0.75 -44.88 17.27
C SER A 150 -1.22 -45.48 15.95
N PHE A 151 -2.50 -45.29 15.68
CA PHE A 151 -3.22 -45.77 14.51
C PHE A 151 -3.97 -44.61 13.87
N ASP A 152 -3.80 -44.44 12.56
CA ASP A 152 -4.63 -43.57 11.73
C ASP A 152 -5.45 -44.47 10.81
N THR A 153 -6.77 -44.31 10.82
CA THR A 153 -7.67 -45.09 9.96
C THR A 153 -7.45 -44.81 8.47
N GLY A 154 -6.73 -43.74 8.13
CA GLY A 154 -6.87 -43.07 6.85
C GLY A 154 -8.27 -42.46 6.73
N ARG A 155 -8.55 -41.88 5.57
CA ARG A 155 -9.92 -41.45 5.26
C ARG A 155 -10.78 -42.68 5.00
N PHE A 156 -11.99 -42.71 5.55
CA PHE A 156 -12.97 -43.75 5.27
C PHE A 156 -14.38 -43.15 5.09
N LEU A 157 -15.21 -43.83 4.31
CA LEU A 157 -16.61 -43.48 4.11
C LEU A 157 -17.47 -44.12 5.19
N THR A 158 -18.37 -43.34 5.77
CA THR A 158 -19.39 -43.82 6.70
C THR A 158 -20.69 -43.04 6.52
N THR A 159 -21.76 -43.50 7.16
CA THR A 159 -23.05 -42.83 7.16
C THR A 159 -23.37 -42.32 8.56
N VAL A 160 -23.90 -41.11 8.63
CA VAL A 160 -24.38 -40.51 9.86
C VAL A 160 -25.65 -41.22 10.31
N THR A 161 -25.68 -41.73 11.53
CA THR A 161 -26.85 -42.43 12.09
C THR A 161 -27.66 -41.56 13.03
N GLU A 162 -27.02 -40.59 13.70
CA GLU A 162 -27.64 -39.64 14.60
C GLU A 162 -26.88 -38.31 14.58
N VAL A 163 -27.60 -37.19 14.65
CA VAL A 163 -27.02 -35.86 14.90
C VAL A 163 -27.72 -35.28 16.11
N ASN A 164 -26.97 -35.00 17.17
CA ASN A 164 -27.50 -34.46 18.41
C ASN A 164 -26.83 -33.13 18.73
N MET A 165 -27.48 -32.04 18.33
CA MET A 165 -26.97 -30.69 18.57
C MET A 165 -27.04 -30.27 20.04
N ALA A 166 -27.94 -30.86 20.84
CA ALA A 166 -28.11 -30.50 22.25
C ALA A 166 -27.00 -31.09 23.14
N SER A 167 -26.50 -32.27 22.77
CA SER A 167 -25.37 -32.95 23.43
C SER A 167 -24.08 -32.89 22.61
N SER A 168 -24.07 -32.09 21.55
CA SER A 168 -22.97 -31.83 20.62
C SER A 168 -22.21 -33.08 20.18
N TYR A 169 -22.92 -34.06 19.62
CA TYR A 169 -22.28 -35.24 19.02
C TYR A 169 -22.95 -35.69 17.72
N ILE A 170 -22.19 -36.45 16.94
CA ILE A 170 -22.64 -37.17 15.75
C ILE A 170 -22.35 -38.66 15.96
N ALA A 171 -23.32 -39.52 15.69
CA ALA A 171 -23.09 -40.96 15.63
C ALA A 171 -22.90 -41.40 14.17
N ILE A 172 -21.99 -42.34 13.95
CA ILE A 172 -21.69 -42.89 12.62
C ILE A 172 -21.90 -44.41 12.59
N ALA A 173 -22.24 -44.94 11.41
CA ALA A 173 -22.53 -46.36 11.22
C ALA A 173 -21.29 -47.23 11.40
N ASP A 174 -20.20 -46.87 10.71
CA ASP A 174 -18.93 -47.57 10.73
C ASP A 174 -17.85 -46.68 11.33
N MET A 175 -17.06 -47.24 12.23
CA MET A 175 -15.94 -46.57 12.91
C MET A 175 -14.80 -47.58 13.06
N PRO A 176 -13.81 -47.58 12.15
CA PRO A 176 -12.82 -48.66 12.00
C PRO A 176 -11.66 -48.52 13.00
N ILE A 177 -11.97 -48.42 14.30
CA ILE A 177 -11.01 -48.40 15.41
C ILE A 177 -11.42 -49.40 16.48
N SER A 178 -10.47 -49.83 17.30
CA SER A 178 -10.68 -50.87 18.33
C SER A 178 -10.85 -50.24 19.72
N ASN A 179 -11.69 -50.84 20.54
CA ASN A 179 -11.73 -50.58 22.00
C ASN A 179 -10.77 -51.47 22.79
N GLU A 180 -10.20 -52.48 22.15
CA GLU A 180 -9.23 -53.38 22.77
C GLU A 180 -7.81 -52.89 22.54
N PRO A 181 -6.91 -53.02 23.53
CA PRO A 181 -5.50 -52.70 23.40
C PRO A 181 -4.85 -53.38 22.19
N PRO A 182 -3.94 -52.69 21.48
CA PRO A 182 -3.27 -53.26 20.32
C PRO A 182 -2.32 -54.40 20.68
N ASP A 183 -1.76 -54.40 21.88
CA ASP A 183 -0.86 -55.42 22.40
C ASP A 183 -0.90 -55.47 23.94
N ASN A 184 -0.02 -56.26 24.55
CA ASN A 184 0.06 -56.46 26.00
C ASN A 184 0.90 -55.41 26.74
N VAL A 185 1.49 -54.45 26.03
CA VAL A 185 2.32 -53.36 26.58
C VAL A 185 1.51 -52.05 26.61
N HIS A 186 0.88 -51.68 25.51
CA HIS A 186 0.11 -50.44 25.33
C HIS A 186 -1.35 -50.63 25.75
N THR A 187 -1.59 -50.71 27.05
CA THR A 187 -2.90 -51.07 27.63
C THR A 187 -3.78 -49.88 28.02
N ILE A 188 -3.24 -48.66 28.00
CA ILE A 188 -3.99 -47.43 28.35
C ILE A 188 -4.35 -46.69 27.05
N LEU A 189 -5.64 -46.46 26.82
CA LEU A 189 -6.11 -45.57 25.75
C LEU A 189 -5.80 -44.13 26.14
N ASP A 190 -4.96 -43.46 25.35
CA ASP A 190 -4.49 -42.09 25.61
C ASP A 190 -5.49 -41.06 25.07
N TYR A 191 -5.64 -40.98 23.74
CA TYR A 191 -6.64 -40.13 23.10
C TYR A 191 -7.14 -40.68 21.77
N VAL A 192 -8.36 -40.29 21.42
CA VAL A 192 -9.00 -40.55 20.12
C VAL A 192 -9.66 -39.27 19.62
N TYR A 193 -9.31 -38.82 18.41
CA TYR A 193 -9.93 -37.64 17.81
C TYR A 193 -10.12 -37.81 16.30
N ALA A 194 -11.07 -37.06 15.74
CA ALA A 194 -11.29 -36.97 14.29
C ALA A 194 -10.50 -35.80 13.71
N SER A 195 -9.69 -36.05 12.66
CA SER A 195 -8.76 -35.04 12.10
C SER A 195 -9.27 -34.40 10.81
N SER A 196 -9.87 -35.20 9.92
CA SER A 196 -10.53 -34.72 8.69
C SER A 196 -12.01 -35.03 8.79
N PHE A 197 -12.90 -34.13 8.36
CA PHE A 197 -14.33 -34.38 8.30
C PHE A 197 -14.94 -33.65 7.11
N TYR A 198 -15.53 -34.39 6.18
CA TYR A 198 -16.11 -33.86 4.96
C TYR A 198 -17.53 -34.37 4.78
N ILE A 199 -18.45 -33.45 4.50
CA ILE A 199 -19.88 -33.73 4.35
C ILE A 199 -20.21 -33.83 2.85
N LEU A 200 -20.73 -34.97 2.41
CA LEU A 200 -21.08 -35.21 1.02
C LEU A 200 -22.53 -34.79 0.74
N ARG A 201 -22.80 -33.47 0.78
CA ARG A 201 -24.08 -32.88 0.38
C ARG A 201 -23.90 -31.76 -0.63
N ASN A 202 -24.92 -31.51 -1.44
CA ASN A 202 -24.88 -30.47 -2.48
C ASN A 202 -24.59 -29.07 -1.91
N GLU A 203 -25.02 -28.79 -0.68
CA GLU A 203 -24.77 -27.52 0.03
C GLU A 203 -23.28 -27.25 0.28
N TYR A 204 -22.45 -28.30 0.28
CA TYR A 204 -20.99 -28.20 0.48
C TYR A 204 -20.20 -28.23 -0.83
N LYS A 205 -20.87 -28.33 -1.98
CA LYS A 205 -20.21 -28.31 -3.29
C LYS A 205 -19.72 -26.91 -3.62
N LYS A 206 -18.44 -26.81 -4.01
CA LYS A 206 -17.89 -25.60 -4.63
C LYS A 206 -18.05 -25.63 -6.13
N ASN A 207 -18.55 -24.56 -6.74
CA ASN A 207 -18.55 -24.42 -8.19
C ASN A 207 -17.26 -23.75 -8.67
N GLY A 208 -16.39 -24.54 -9.28
CA GLY A 208 -15.11 -24.10 -9.83
C GLY A 208 -15.25 -23.30 -11.13
N ASN A 209 -16.19 -23.69 -12.00
CA ASN A 209 -16.41 -23.17 -13.35
C ASN A 209 -15.11 -22.67 -14.03
N GLY A 210 -14.20 -23.62 -14.32
CA GLY A 210 -12.91 -23.33 -14.96
C GLY A 210 -11.77 -23.07 -13.98
N SER A 211 -11.95 -23.35 -12.69
CA SER A 211 -10.88 -23.30 -11.70
C SER A 211 -9.79 -24.34 -11.97
N VAL A 212 -8.55 -24.00 -11.65
CA VAL A 212 -7.39 -24.89 -11.76
C VAL A 212 -6.63 -24.93 -10.44
N THR A 213 -6.46 -26.14 -9.89
CA THR A 213 -5.77 -26.38 -8.62
C THR A 213 -4.49 -27.15 -8.86
N MET A 214 -3.36 -26.44 -8.86
CA MET A 214 -2.00 -27.02 -8.73
C MET A 214 -1.36 -26.67 -7.38
N GLY A 215 -1.91 -25.66 -6.68
CA GLY A 215 -1.51 -25.20 -5.36
C GLY A 215 -2.20 -25.99 -4.26
N SER A 216 -2.51 -25.38 -3.13
CA SER A 216 -3.22 -26.03 -2.03
C SER A 216 -4.73 -26.13 -2.30
N SER A 217 -5.35 -25.04 -2.80
CA SER A 217 -6.78 -24.99 -3.09
C SER A 217 -7.16 -23.89 -4.08
N SER A 218 -8.19 -24.14 -4.91
CA SER A 218 -8.85 -23.15 -5.78
C SER A 218 -10.37 -23.26 -5.67
N THR A 219 -10.98 -22.52 -4.73
CA THR A 219 -12.42 -22.64 -4.40
C THR A 219 -13.29 -21.55 -5.01
N GLY A 220 -12.68 -20.50 -5.57
CA GLY A 220 -13.39 -19.45 -6.29
C GLY A 220 -13.68 -19.84 -7.74
N THR A 221 -14.77 -19.31 -8.30
CA THR A 221 -15.11 -19.51 -9.71
C THR A 221 -14.03 -18.93 -10.62
N GLY A 222 -13.47 -19.74 -11.52
CA GLY A 222 -12.38 -19.36 -12.43
C GLY A 222 -11.05 -19.08 -11.73
N SER A 223 -10.86 -19.57 -10.49
CA SER A 223 -9.64 -19.29 -9.73
C SER A 223 -8.49 -20.24 -10.05
N PHE A 224 -7.26 -19.76 -9.88
CA PHE A 224 -6.03 -20.51 -10.16
C PHE A 224 -5.14 -20.57 -8.92
N SER A 225 -4.58 -21.75 -8.63
CA SER A 225 -3.55 -21.87 -7.58
C SER A 225 -2.37 -22.72 -8.04
N ALA A 226 -1.17 -22.35 -7.57
CA ALA A 226 0.07 -23.10 -7.81
C ALA A 226 1.01 -23.04 -6.61
N ASN A 227 1.86 -24.07 -6.45
CA ASN A 227 2.93 -24.14 -5.46
C ASN A 227 2.48 -23.70 -4.05
N TYR A 228 1.59 -24.47 -3.43
CA TYR A 228 0.98 -24.20 -2.12
C TYR A 228 0.04 -22.98 -2.03
N GLY A 229 -0.24 -22.26 -3.12
CA GLY A 229 -1.16 -21.12 -3.12
C GLY A 229 -2.63 -21.51 -2.82
N ASN A 230 -3.40 -20.56 -2.28
CA ASN A 230 -4.83 -20.72 -1.98
C ASN A 230 -5.65 -19.59 -2.64
N ALA A 231 -6.53 -19.93 -3.58
CA ALA A 231 -7.31 -18.98 -4.36
C ALA A 231 -8.82 -19.17 -4.15
N SER A 232 -9.43 -18.34 -3.30
CA SER A 232 -10.86 -18.43 -2.94
C SER A 232 -11.73 -17.35 -3.56
N GLY A 233 -11.15 -16.27 -4.08
CA GLY A 233 -11.88 -15.23 -4.80
C GLY A 233 -12.28 -15.68 -6.20
N SER A 234 -13.39 -15.16 -6.73
CA SER A 234 -13.72 -15.40 -8.14
C SER A 234 -12.68 -14.76 -9.05
N SER A 235 -12.24 -15.48 -10.10
CA SER A 235 -11.18 -15.06 -11.02
C SER A 235 -9.86 -14.70 -10.32
N SER A 236 -9.61 -15.24 -9.12
CA SER A 236 -8.39 -14.94 -8.35
C SER A 236 -7.26 -15.92 -8.66
N ALA A 237 -6.03 -15.51 -8.38
CA ALA A 237 -4.85 -16.35 -8.61
C ALA A 237 -3.87 -16.29 -7.43
N ALA A 238 -3.43 -17.45 -6.93
CA ALA A 238 -2.51 -17.55 -5.79
C ALA A 238 -1.31 -18.47 -6.08
N LEU A 239 -0.09 -17.96 -5.90
CA LEU A 239 1.14 -18.70 -6.21
C LEU A 239 2.14 -18.67 -5.06
N ASN A 240 2.94 -19.74 -4.91
CA ASN A 240 4.09 -19.79 -3.98
C ASN A 240 3.69 -19.44 -2.53
N GLY A 241 2.76 -20.22 -1.96
CA GLY A 241 2.29 -20.07 -0.57
C GLY A 241 1.39 -18.85 -0.30
N ALA A 242 0.95 -18.16 -1.35
CA ALA A 242 0.13 -16.96 -1.21
C ALA A 242 -1.38 -17.24 -1.07
N TYR A 243 -2.14 -16.21 -0.69
CA TYR A 243 -3.59 -16.24 -0.49
C TYR A 243 -4.28 -15.16 -1.31
N ALA A 244 -5.11 -15.55 -2.29
CA ALA A 244 -5.89 -14.64 -3.12
C ALA A 244 -7.39 -14.81 -2.85
N LYS A 245 -7.91 -13.98 -1.93
CA LYS A 245 -9.28 -14.08 -1.42
C LYS A 245 -10.26 -13.11 -2.09
N GLY A 246 -9.77 -11.97 -2.57
CA GLY A 246 -10.58 -11.00 -3.27
C GLY A 246 -10.97 -11.46 -4.67
N THR A 247 -12.12 -11.01 -5.16
CA THR A 247 -12.50 -11.20 -6.56
C THR A 247 -11.47 -10.50 -7.47
N SER A 248 -11.06 -11.19 -8.53
CA SER A 248 -10.06 -10.75 -9.50
C SER A 248 -8.72 -10.35 -8.85
N SER A 249 -8.38 -10.93 -7.69
CA SER A 249 -7.12 -10.63 -7.00
C SER A 249 -5.99 -11.59 -7.38
N LEU A 250 -4.74 -11.13 -7.25
CA LEU A 250 -3.54 -11.92 -7.51
C LEU A 250 -2.58 -11.81 -6.32
N ALA A 251 -2.15 -12.94 -5.78
CA ALA A 251 -1.17 -12.99 -4.70
C ALA A 251 -0.02 -13.95 -5.03
N CYS A 252 1.22 -13.55 -4.74
CA CYS A 252 2.39 -14.41 -4.92
C CYS A 252 3.44 -14.27 -3.82
N ASN A 253 4.26 -15.32 -3.64
CA ASN A 253 5.42 -15.34 -2.73
C ASN A 253 5.05 -14.99 -1.27
N ASN A 254 4.27 -15.85 -0.63
CA ASN A 254 3.79 -15.71 0.76
C ASN A 254 3.03 -14.40 1.06
N SER A 255 2.31 -13.87 0.06
CA SER A 255 1.53 -12.63 0.21
C SER A 255 0.04 -12.90 0.33
N THR A 256 -0.73 -11.90 0.75
CA THR A 256 -2.19 -11.99 0.87
C THR A 256 -2.87 -10.85 0.12
N ALA A 257 -3.79 -11.17 -0.79
CA ALA A 257 -4.60 -10.21 -1.54
C ALA A 257 -6.09 -10.47 -1.26
N THR A 258 -6.67 -9.72 -0.32
CA THR A 258 -8.08 -9.88 0.10
C THR A 258 -9.03 -8.89 -0.57
N GLY A 259 -8.51 -7.76 -1.04
CA GLY A 259 -9.32 -6.73 -1.70
C GLY A 259 -9.79 -7.14 -3.11
N LEU A 260 -10.93 -6.60 -3.52
CA LEU A 260 -11.41 -6.70 -4.90
C LEU A 260 -10.40 -6.04 -5.87
N TYR A 261 -10.01 -6.72 -6.94
CA TYR A 261 -8.97 -6.29 -7.90
C TYR A 261 -7.60 -5.99 -7.25
N SER A 262 -7.26 -6.64 -6.13
CA SER A 262 -6.01 -6.38 -5.42
C SER A 262 -4.83 -7.22 -5.92
N PHE A 263 -3.61 -6.71 -5.71
CA PHE A 263 -2.36 -7.41 -6.04
C PHE A 263 -1.39 -7.41 -4.84
N ALA A 264 -0.84 -8.57 -4.47
CA ALA A 264 0.17 -8.66 -3.40
C ALA A 264 1.35 -9.56 -3.77
N ALA A 265 2.57 -9.07 -3.60
CA ALA A 265 3.79 -9.83 -3.87
C ALA A 265 4.88 -9.66 -2.80
N ASN A 266 5.69 -10.71 -2.63
CA ASN A 266 6.88 -10.76 -1.77
C ASN A 266 6.59 -10.43 -0.29
N ASN A 267 5.90 -11.34 0.41
CA ASN A 267 5.55 -11.26 1.83
C ASN A 267 4.76 -9.99 2.20
N SER A 268 3.82 -9.58 1.35
CA SER A 268 3.06 -8.34 1.53
C SER A 268 1.56 -8.59 1.67
N SER A 269 0.78 -7.56 2.00
CA SER A 269 -0.67 -7.67 2.19
C SER A 269 -1.42 -6.52 1.52
N ALA A 270 -2.38 -6.84 0.65
CA ALA A 270 -3.24 -5.89 -0.06
C ALA A 270 -4.70 -6.14 0.35
N ASN A 271 -5.25 -5.25 1.18
CA ASN A 271 -6.48 -5.52 1.93
C ASN A 271 -7.72 -4.78 1.42
N GLN A 272 -7.54 -3.79 0.54
CA GLN A 272 -8.61 -2.94 0.04
C GLN A 272 -8.85 -3.09 -1.46
N GLN A 273 -9.99 -2.59 -1.94
CA GLN A 273 -10.30 -2.59 -3.36
C GLN A 273 -9.27 -1.75 -4.16
N TYR A 274 -8.87 -2.27 -5.32
CA TYR A 274 -7.82 -1.68 -6.19
C TYR A 274 -6.47 -1.44 -5.49
N SER A 275 -6.18 -2.17 -4.41
CA SER A 275 -4.92 -2.02 -3.68
C SER A 275 -3.79 -2.85 -4.28
N SER A 276 -2.56 -2.34 -4.19
CA SER A 276 -1.37 -3.14 -4.52
C SER A 276 -0.27 -3.03 -3.46
N SER A 277 0.42 -4.15 -3.20
CA SER A 277 1.40 -4.26 -2.13
C SER A 277 2.61 -5.10 -2.54
N PHE A 278 3.80 -4.63 -2.19
CA PHE A 278 5.08 -5.23 -2.57
C PHE A 278 6.10 -5.24 -1.43
N ASN A 279 6.92 -6.28 -1.34
CA ASN A 279 8.13 -6.34 -0.51
C ASN A 279 7.87 -5.97 0.97
N TYR A 280 7.22 -6.85 1.72
CA TYR A 280 6.93 -6.66 3.16
C TYR A 280 6.03 -5.48 3.53
N SER A 281 5.43 -4.81 2.55
CA SER A 281 4.51 -3.68 2.80
C SER A 281 3.08 -4.14 3.10
N ASN A 282 2.25 -3.22 3.59
CA ASN A 282 0.84 -3.48 3.89
C ASN A 282 -0.04 -2.34 3.33
N CYS A 283 -0.95 -2.66 2.43
CA CYS A 283 -1.84 -1.70 1.80
C CYS A 283 -3.27 -1.84 2.33
N ASN A 284 -3.69 -0.89 3.16
CA ASN A 284 -5.06 -0.76 3.70
C ASN A 284 -5.78 0.49 3.15
N GLY A 285 -5.29 1.07 2.06
CA GLY A 285 -5.94 2.19 1.37
C GLY A 285 -6.67 1.73 0.12
N TYR A 286 -7.87 2.28 -0.12
CA TYR A 286 -8.57 2.16 -1.41
C TYR A 286 -7.70 2.72 -2.55
N CYS A 287 -7.68 2.11 -3.74
CA CYS A 287 -6.90 2.61 -4.90
C CYS A 287 -5.45 3.00 -4.59
N SER A 288 -4.79 2.31 -3.66
CA SER A 288 -3.51 2.73 -3.09
C SER A 288 -2.42 1.69 -3.31
N THR A 289 -1.16 2.13 -3.18
CA THR A 289 0.00 1.26 -3.41
C THR A 289 1.06 1.41 -2.31
N SER A 290 1.61 0.29 -1.84
CA SER A 290 2.69 0.27 -0.84
C SER A 290 3.91 -0.53 -1.30
N PHE A 291 5.11 -0.05 -0.98
CA PHE A 291 6.40 -0.71 -1.29
C PHE A 291 7.33 -0.81 -0.07
N ASN A 292 8.15 -1.86 0.01
CA ASN A 292 9.35 -1.93 0.87
C ASN A 292 9.11 -1.60 2.36
N TYR A 293 8.30 -2.40 3.07
CA TYR A 293 7.86 -2.18 4.48
C TYR A 293 6.87 -1.03 4.72
N ALA A 294 6.48 -0.29 3.69
CA ALA A 294 5.60 0.85 3.85
C ALA A 294 4.16 0.46 4.14
N ARG A 295 3.37 1.46 4.55
CA ARG A 295 1.95 1.26 4.81
C ARG A 295 1.09 2.36 4.23
N THR A 296 -0.08 1.98 3.73
CA THR A 296 -1.12 2.90 3.28
C THR A 296 -2.43 2.64 3.99
N ALA A 297 -3.23 3.69 4.19
CA ALA A 297 -4.55 3.62 4.83
C ALA A 297 -5.47 4.76 4.34
N GLY A 298 -6.74 4.75 4.75
CA GLY A 298 -7.76 5.71 4.29
C GLY A 298 -7.54 7.12 4.81
N ARG A 299 -7.70 7.36 6.13
CA ARG A 299 -7.64 8.70 6.73
C ARG A 299 -6.76 8.72 7.97
N ALA A 300 -5.84 9.67 8.09
CA ALA A 300 -5.06 9.85 9.32
C ALA A 300 -5.89 10.61 10.39
N ILE A 301 -5.70 10.25 11.66
CA ILE A 301 -6.34 10.92 12.81
C ILE A 301 -5.25 11.12 13.86
N LYS A 302 -5.06 12.36 14.33
CA LYS A 302 -4.12 12.65 15.41
C LYS A 302 -4.72 12.28 16.76
N CYS A 303 -4.02 11.46 17.51
CA CYS A 303 -4.32 11.14 18.90
C CYS A 303 -3.20 11.61 19.83
N ILE A 304 -3.58 11.98 21.06
CA ILE A 304 -2.68 12.48 22.09
C ILE A 304 -2.51 11.50 23.26
N ALA A 305 -3.39 10.51 23.39
CA ALA A 305 -3.32 9.49 24.42
C ALA A 305 -3.94 8.16 23.98
N MET A 306 -3.50 7.09 24.63
CA MET A 306 -4.03 5.73 24.50
C MET A 306 -4.14 5.10 25.89
N SER A 307 -5.21 4.36 26.15
CA SER A 307 -5.38 3.53 27.35
C SER A 307 -5.63 2.08 26.94
N SER A 308 -4.69 1.19 27.28
CA SER A 308 -4.84 -0.26 27.04
C SER A 308 -5.89 -0.87 27.96
N THR A 309 -5.96 -0.43 29.22
CA THR A 309 -6.96 -0.89 30.21
C THR A 309 -8.38 -0.54 29.80
N SER A 310 -8.61 0.71 29.42
CA SER A 310 -9.95 1.19 29.04
C SER A 310 -10.25 0.95 27.57
N LYS A 311 -9.27 0.49 26.77
CA LYS A 311 -9.38 0.28 25.32
C LYS A 311 -9.85 1.55 24.59
N THR A 312 -9.20 2.66 24.89
CA THR A 312 -9.57 3.98 24.33
C THR A 312 -8.38 4.70 23.72
N LEU A 313 -8.69 5.56 22.77
CA LEU A 313 -7.79 6.56 22.20
C LEU A 313 -8.41 7.94 22.42
N THR A 314 -7.58 8.93 22.73
CA THR A 314 -8.00 10.33 22.82
C THR A 314 -7.48 11.08 21.62
N ALA A 315 -8.37 11.50 20.72
CA ALA A 315 -8.02 12.32 19.57
C ALA A 315 -7.62 13.74 20.00
N ALA A 316 -6.83 14.42 19.17
CA ALA A 316 -6.48 15.82 19.37
C ALA A 316 -7.71 16.72 19.20
N SER A 317 -7.67 17.93 19.76
CA SER A 317 -8.73 18.92 19.55
C SER A 317 -8.85 19.27 18.06
N GLY A 318 -10.08 19.30 17.55
CA GLY A 318 -10.37 19.66 16.15
C GLY A 318 -10.38 18.47 15.18
N GLU A 319 -9.97 17.28 15.62
CA GLU A 319 -10.06 16.07 14.80
C GLU A 319 -11.51 15.68 14.51
N ASN A 320 -11.81 15.41 13.24
CA ASN A 320 -13.13 14.97 12.83
C ASN A 320 -13.30 13.46 13.08
N LEU A 321 -14.14 13.14 14.05
CA LEU A 321 -14.46 11.76 14.45
C LEU A 321 -15.81 11.26 13.93
N SER A 322 -16.49 12.03 13.07
CA SER A 322 -17.77 11.62 12.51
C SER A 322 -17.61 10.35 11.67
N GLY A 323 -18.63 9.47 11.74
CA GLY A 323 -18.66 8.21 10.99
C GLY A 323 -17.66 7.14 11.45
N LEU A 324 -16.95 7.33 12.57
CA LEU A 324 -15.98 6.34 13.03
C LEU A 324 -16.60 5.11 13.67
N THR A 325 -17.77 5.20 14.32
CA THR A 325 -18.43 4.05 14.96
C THR A 325 -18.67 2.92 13.97
N GLY A 326 -18.23 1.71 14.31
CA GLY A 326 -18.27 0.52 13.44
C GLY A 326 -17.13 0.44 12.41
N SER A 327 -16.35 1.51 12.22
CA SER A 327 -15.21 1.50 11.30
C SER A 327 -14.00 0.76 11.89
N LYS A 328 -13.10 0.33 11.01
CA LYS A 328 -11.79 -0.20 11.39
C LYS A 328 -10.74 0.90 11.43
N VAL A 329 -9.85 0.84 12.42
CA VAL A 329 -8.69 1.71 12.55
C VAL A 329 -7.41 0.89 12.69
N LEU A 330 -6.35 1.35 12.05
CA LEU A 330 -4.98 0.88 12.21
C LEU A 330 -4.28 1.75 13.25
N ILE A 331 -4.06 1.15 14.42
CA ILE A 331 -3.44 1.79 15.58
C ILE A 331 -1.95 1.50 15.54
N ARG A 332 -1.15 2.53 15.82
CA ARG A 332 0.30 2.44 15.92
C ARG A 332 0.73 2.72 17.35
N TRP A 333 1.32 1.72 17.99
CA TRP A 333 1.76 1.83 19.37
C TRP A 333 3.10 1.12 19.57
N LYS A 334 3.71 1.31 20.73
CA LYS A 334 4.98 0.68 21.12
C LYS A 334 4.88 0.11 22.52
N ASN A 335 5.70 -0.90 22.79
CA ASN A 335 6.01 -1.37 24.14
C ASN A 335 7.44 -0.94 24.55
N ASN A 336 7.87 -1.28 25.77
CA ASN A 336 9.22 -1.00 26.29
C ASN A 336 10.38 -1.48 25.38
N GLY A 337 10.13 -2.33 24.37
CA GLY A 337 11.12 -2.83 23.41
C GLY A 337 11.30 -1.98 22.13
N ASN A 338 10.69 -0.78 22.04
CA ASN A 338 10.82 0.19 20.93
C ASN A 338 10.41 -0.28 19.52
N SER A 339 9.69 -1.41 19.39
CA SER A 339 9.12 -1.81 18.09
C SER A 339 7.77 -1.12 17.85
N ILE A 340 7.56 -0.58 16.65
CA ILE A 340 6.22 -0.11 16.24
C ILE A 340 5.36 -1.36 16.01
N ILE A 341 4.30 -1.45 16.79
CA ILE A 341 3.27 -2.48 16.69
C ILE A 341 2.07 -1.85 15.98
N TYR A 342 1.52 -2.62 15.04
CA TYR A 342 0.35 -2.23 14.26
C TYR A 342 -0.81 -3.15 14.68
N THR A 343 -1.89 -2.55 15.18
CA THR A 343 -3.10 -3.28 15.58
C THR A 343 -4.28 -2.74 14.78
N GLU A 344 -4.96 -3.62 14.04
CA GLU A 344 -6.28 -3.31 13.51
C GLU A 344 -7.33 -3.47 14.61
N ALA A 345 -8.23 -2.50 14.74
CA ALA A 345 -9.25 -2.50 15.78
C ALA A 345 -10.57 -1.95 15.23
N THR A 346 -11.69 -2.50 15.70
CA THR A 346 -13.02 -1.95 15.42
C THR A 346 -13.33 -0.86 16.44
N VAL A 347 -13.85 0.27 15.97
CA VAL A 347 -14.34 1.36 16.83
C VAL A 347 -15.74 1.01 17.33
N ALA A 348 -15.89 0.77 18.62
CA ALA A 348 -17.17 0.45 19.26
C ALA A 348 -18.08 1.68 19.38
N SER A 349 -17.54 2.83 19.77
CA SER A 349 -18.29 4.09 19.89
C SER A 349 -17.35 5.29 19.94
N VAL A 350 -17.89 6.50 19.74
CA VAL A 350 -17.17 7.76 19.94
C VAL A 350 -17.98 8.65 20.88
N SER A 351 -17.31 9.28 21.85
CA SER A 351 -17.91 10.28 22.74
C SER A 351 -16.95 11.45 22.92
N GLY A 352 -17.36 12.64 22.47
CA GLY A 352 -16.47 13.81 22.39
C GLY A 352 -15.23 13.46 21.56
N GLN A 353 -14.05 13.63 22.15
CA GLN A 353 -12.76 13.34 21.51
C GLN A 353 -12.21 11.95 21.88
N THR A 354 -13.01 11.12 22.57
CA THR A 354 -12.63 9.76 22.98
C THR A 354 -13.20 8.73 22.02
N ILE A 355 -12.33 7.88 21.48
CA ILE A 355 -12.64 6.74 20.63
C ILE A 355 -12.58 5.48 21.50
N TYR A 356 -13.70 4.75 21.57
CA TYR A 356 -13.80 3.48 22.30
C TYR A 356 -13.61 2.34 21.30
N LEU A 357 -12.71 1.41 21.61
CA LEU A 357 -12.40 0.26 20.78
C LEU A 357 -13.17 -0.97 21.25
N SER A 358 -13.31 -1.96 20.39
CA SER A 358 -13.97 -3.22 20.69
C SER A 358 -13.27 -4.00 21.82
N ASN A 359 -14.05 -4.77 22.58
CA ASN A 359 -13.56 -5.49 23.77
C ASN A 359 -12.55 -6.59 23.48
N ASP A 360 -12.44 -7.05 22.24
CA ASP A 360 -11.49 -8.04 21.76
C ASP A 360 -10.13 -7.42 21.35
N VAL A 361 -10.04 -6.09 21.21
CA VAL A 361 -8.78 -5.46 20.81
C VAL A 361 -7.69 -5.73 21.85
N TYR A 362 -6.50 -6.06 21.36
CA TYR A 362 -5.30 -6.20 22.15
C TYR A 362 -4.34 -5.05 21.87
N LEU A 363 -4.11 -4.21 22.89
CA LEU A 363 -3.16 -3.09 22.88
C LEU A 363 -2.01 -3.32 23.86
N GLY A 364 -1.66 -4.59 24.08
CA GLY A 364 -0.78 -4.99 25.19
C GLY A 364 -1.54 -5.18 26.51
N GLY A 365 -0.82 -5.61 27.53
CA GLY A 365 -1.33 -5.71 28.91
C GLY A 365 -0.55 -4.72 29.74
N GLY A 366 -1.23 -3.71 30.32
CA GLY A 366 -0.70 -2.42 30.82
C GLY A 366 0.54 -2.39 31.74
N SER A 367 1.17 -3.54 32.00
CA SER A 367 2.45 -3.74 32.67
C SER A 367 3.68 -3.47 31.80
N TYR A 368 3.59 -3.38 30.47
CA TYR A 368 4.76 -3.27 29.56
C TYR A 368 5.05 -1.87 29.01
N GLY A 369 4.49 -0.82 29.60
CA GLY A 369 4.76 0.57 29.20
C GLY A 369 4.24 0.88 27.81
N GLU A 370 3.06 0.35 27.48
CA GLU A 370 2.42 0.56 26.18
C GLU A 370 2.00 2.01 25.98
N ALA A 371 2.45 2.59 24.88
CA ALA A 371 2.13 3.96 24.54
C ALA A 371 1.90 4.13 23.04
N LEU A 372 1.08 5.12 22.70
CA LEU A 372 0.99 5.61 21.34
C LEU A 372 2.38 6.03 20.85
N ILE A 373 2.66 5.87 19.56
CA ILE A 373 3.87 6.46 18.98
C ILE A 373 3.79 7.99 19.17
N SER A 374 4.94 8.63 19.37
CA SER A 374 5.06 10.06 19.68
C SER A 374 4.47 10.98 18.60
N ASP A 375 4.39 10.52 17.36
CA ASP A 375 3.68 11.25 16.30
C ASP A 375 2.16 11.22 16.43
N GLY A 376 1.61 10.35 17.28
CA GLY A 376 0.20 10.30 17.61
C GLY A 376 -0.75 9.85 16.49
N TYR A 377 -0.28 9.50 15.29
CA TYR A 377 -1.18 9.22 14.19
C TYR A 377 -1.68 7.77 14.20
N ILE A 378 -3.01 7.64 14.21
CA ILE A 378 -3.73 6.40 13.84
C ILE A 378 -4.39 6.59 12.48
N PHE A 379 -4.86 5.51 11.86
CA PHE A 379 -5.41 5.60 10.52
C PHE A 379 -6.72 4.83 10.39
N ARG A 380 -7.79 5.48 9.97
CA ARG A 380 -9.02 4.80 9.58
C ARG A 380 -8.78 4.00 8.30
N ILE A 381 -9.22 2.75 8.31
CA ILE A 381 -9.26 1.90 7.12
C ILE A 381 -10.61 2.15 6.46
N GLU A 382 -10.60 2.76 5.27
CA GLU A 382 -11.81 3.11 4.52
C GLU A 382 -11.80 2.42 3.15
N SER A 383 -12.99 2.06 2.66
CA SER A 383 -13.23 1.58 1.30
C SER A 383 -13.40 2.71 0.28
N SER A 384 -13.22 3.95 0.70
CA SER A 384 -13.23 5.16 -0.13
C SER A 384 -12.09 6.09 0.33
N ASN A 385 -11.92 7.24 -0.34
CA ASN A 385 -10.94 8.27 0.01
C ASN A 385 -9.46 7.82 0.06
N GLY A 386 -9.13 6.70 -0.56
CA GLY A 386 -7.74 6.29 -0.78
C GLY A 386 -7.31 6.58 -2.20
N TYR A 387 -6.10 7.12 -2.38
CA TYR A 387 -5.34 7.26 -3.65
C TYR A 387 -3.90 7.59 -3.27
N ASN A 388 -3.31 6.79 -2.38
CA ASN A 388 -2.06 7.14 -1.73
C ASN A 388 -0.95 6.14 -2.01
N LEU A 389 0.28 6.63 -1.85
CA LEU A 389 1.49 5.92 -2.20
C LEU A 389 2.49 5.99 -1.05
N ALA A 390 2.92 4.83 -0.55
CA ALA A 390 3.93 4.77 0.50
C ALA A 390 5.09 3.85 0.12
N SER A 391 6.31 4.22 0.50
CA SER A 391 7.51 3.40 0.28
C SER A 391 8.57 3.57 1.38
N GLY A 392 9.44 2.56 1.54
CA GLY A 392 10.36 2.51 2.68
C GLY A 392 9.60 2.26 3.98
N TYR A 393 9.99 2.87 5.09
CA TYR A 393 9.19 2.83 6.33
C TYR A 393 8.16 3.97 6.38
N GLY A 394 7.76 4.51 5.23
CA GLY A 394 6.78 5.58 5.11
C GLY A 394 5.35 5.10 5.36
N MET A 395 4.51 6.03 5.81
CA MET A 395 3.08 5.83 5.96
C MET A 395 2.29 6.95 5.30
N ALA A 396 1.43 6.61 4.34
CA ALA A 396 0.54 7.57 3.69
C ALA A 396 -0.92 7.29 4.08
N GLY A 397 -1.58 8.31 4.59
CA GLY A 397 -3.02 8.35 4.80
C GLY A 397 -3.61 9.57 4.13
N CYS A 398 -4.89 9.50 3.80
CA CYS A 398 -5.67 10.51 3.06
C CYS A 398 -5.49 10.42 1.54
N LEU A 399 -6.38 11.14 0.84
CA LEU A 399 -6.44 11.26 -0.60
C LEU A 399 -5.15 11.86 -1.16
N TYR A 400 -4.61 11.31 -2.25
CA TYR A 400 -3.45 11.86 -2.98
C TYR A 400 -2.15 12.00 -2.17
N ALA A 401 -2.06 11.38 -0.99
CA ALA A 401 -0.91 11.50 -0.10
C ALA A 401 0.27 10.61 -0.54
N GLN A 402 1.50 11.11 -0.36
CA GLN A 402 2.72 10.36 -0.66
C GLN A 402 3.75 10.42 0.48
N ALA A 403 4.21 9.26 0.94
CA ALA A 403 5.26 9.15 1.95
C ALA A 403 6.41 8.23 1.51
N HIS A 404 7.64 8.74 1.53
CA HIS A 404 8.84 7.96 1.28
C HIS A 404 9.90 8.20 2.36
N GLY A 405 10.62 7.13 2.73
CA GLY A 405 11.79 7.22 3.58
C GLY A 405 11.64 6.50 4.92
N LEU A 406 12.37 6.95 5.94
CA LEU A 406 12.47 6.25 7.22
C LEU A 406 11.48 6.85 8.23
N TYR A 407 10.36 6.17 8.48
CA TYR A 407 9.32 6.62 9.43
C TYR A 407 8.78 8.03 9.13
N THR A 408 8.48 8.29 7.86
CA THR A 408 7.80 9.50 7.40
C THR A 408 6.30 9.28 7.32
N ILE A 409 5.51 10.33 7.54
CA ILE A 409 4.04 10.26 7.56
C ILE A 409 3.45 11.36 6.68
N ALA A 410 2.76 10.98 5.61
CA ALA A 410 1.85 11.88 4.92
C ALA A 410 0.46 11.70 5.57
N ALA A 411 0.07 12.66 6.41
CA ALA A 411 -1.14 12.60 7.22
C ALA A 411 -2.28 13.48 6.67
N HIS A 412 -2.00 14.33 5.68
CA HIS A 412 -2.95 15.29 5.15
C HIS A 412 -3.20 15.03 3.66
N ALA A 413 -4.37 15.40 3.16
CA ALA A 413 -4.74 15.24 1.76
C ALA A 413 -3.73 15.95 0.84
N GLY A 414 -3.32 15.30 -0.24
CA GLY A 414 -2.36 15.82 -1.22
C GLY A 414 -0.93 16.04 -0.71
N ALA A 415 -0.63 15.73 0.55
CA ALA A 415 0.67 16.00 1.12
C ALA A 415 1.74 14.99 0.65
N THR A 416 2.94 15.49 0.41
CA THR A 416 4.09 14.70 -0.01
C THR A 416 5.26 14.90 0.95
N ILE A 417 5.83 13.80 1.46
CA ILE A 417 6.95 13.86 2.40
C ILE A 417 8.05 12.84 2.10
N TYR A 418 9.29 13.31 2.12
CA TYR A 418 10.52 12.52 1.96
C TYR A 418 11.40 12.61 3.20
N GLY A 419 12.41 11.74 3.32
CA GLY A 419 13.47 11.87 4.35
C GLY A 419 13.31 10.92 5.52
N LYS A 420 13.47 11.41 6.76
CA LYS A 420 13.41 10.57 7.97
C LYS A 420 12.70 11.25 9.12
N TYR A 421 11.92 10.48 9.87
CA TYR A 421 11.28 10.84 11.14
C TYR A 421 10.54 12.19 11.07
N GLY A 422 9.42 12.24 10.35
CA GLY A 422 8.63 13.47 10.24
C GLY A 422 7.23 13.22 9.72
N ALA A 423 6.35 14.19 9.93
CA ALA A 423 4.99 14.18 9.42
C ALA A 423 4.74 15.43 8.57
N SER A 424 3.92 15.28 7.52
CA SER A 424 3.47 16.40 6.68
C SER A 424 2.81 17.48 7.54
N PRO A 425 3.07 18.77 7.30
CA PRO A 425 2.56 19.86 8.13
C PRO A 425 1.14 20.33 7.78
N ALA A 426 0.69 20.12 6.54
CA ALA A 426 -0.59 20.61 6.05
C ALA A 426 -1.05 19.86 4.79
N GLU A 427 -2.29 20.08 4.37
CA GLU A 427 -2.82 19.64 3.07
C GLU A 427 -2.01 20.23 1.91
N TYR A 428 -1.86 19.45 0.84
CA TYR A 428 -1.14 19.80 -0.39
C TYR A 428 0.28 20.36 -0.17
N SER A 429 0.90 20.02 0.96
CA SER A 429 2.26 20.46 1.29
C SER A 429 3.31 19.50 0.73
N TRP A 430 4.48 20.04 0.39
CA TRP A 430 5.68 19.26 0.11
C TRP A 430 6.68 19.44 1.25
N SER A 431 7.33 18.38 1.73
CA SER A 431 8.24 18.47 2.87
C SER A 431 9.41 17.49 2.83
N LEU A 432 10.56 17.94 3.34
CA LEU A 432 11.73 17.11 3.65
C LEU A 432 11.84 16.92 5.16
N ALA A 433 11.56 15.71 5.64
CA ALA A 433 11.75 15.31 7.02
C ALA A 433 13.22 15.06 7.36
N ASN A 434 13.65 15.55 8.52
CA ASN A 434 15.01 15.37 9.03
C ASN A 434 15.04 15.18 10.55
N GLY A 435 14.07 14.46 11.10
CA GLY A 435 14.09 14.07 12.50
C GLY A 435 15.21 13.07 12.81
N THR A 436 15.45 12.83 14.09
CA THR A 436 16.50 11.92 14.57
C THR A 436 15.95 10.61 15.16
N SER A 437 14.68 10.61 15.54
CA SER A 437 13.98 9.42 16.04
C SER A 437 12.47 9.64 15.97
N LEU A 438 11.67 8.59 16.23
CA LEU A 438 10.22 8.74 16.37
C LEU A 438 9.84 9.78 17.42
N ALA A 439 10.60 9.88 18.51
CA ALA A 439 10.37 10.83 19.60
C ALA A 439 10.87 12.25 19.30
N SER A 440 11.74 12.41 18.29
CA SER A 440 12.35 13.67 17.89
C SER A 440 12.19 13.84 16.38
N GLN A 441 10.94 14.12 15.99
CA GLN A 441 10.57 14.39 14.60
C GLN A 441 10.96 15.82 14.21
N GLY A 442 11.13 16.06 12.92
CA GLY A 442 11.41 17.41 12.40
C GLY A 442 11.37 17.49 10.89
N LEU A 443 11.22 18.72 10.38
CA LEU A 443 11.29 19.06 8.96
C LEU A 443 12.48 20.00 8.73
N ALA A 444 13.24 19.78 7.67
CA ALA A 444 14.29 20.71 7.23
C ALA A 444 13.76 21.75 6.24
N VAL A 445 12.77 21.36 5.43
CA VAL A 445 12.12 22.19 4.41
C VAL A 445 10.64 21.84 4.33
N LYS A 446 9.79 22.86 4.18
CA LYS A 446 8.38 22.70 3.79
C LYS A 446 7.97 23.76 2.79
N ILE A 447 7.12 23.37 1.84
CA ILE A 447 6.42 24.24 0.90
C ILE A 447 4.92 24.03 1.14
N LEU A 448 4.20 25.12 1.37
CA LEU A 448 2.77 25.10 1.69
C LEU A 448 1.93 25.46 0.44
N GLN A 449 0.65 25.09 0.46
CA GLN A 449 -0.28 25.33 -0.65
C GLN A 449 -0.43 26.82 -1.01
N ASN A 450 -0.25 27.71 -0.05
CA ASN A 450 -0.28 29.16 -0.26
C ASN A 450 1.00 29.74 -0.91
N GLY A 451 1.99 28.89 -1.21
CA GLY A 451 3.26 29.29 -1.82
C GLY A 451 4.39 29.58 -0.82
N ASP A 452 4.14 29.54 0.48
CA ASP A 452 5.17 29.81 1.49
C ASP A 452 6.22 28.69 1.51
N ILE A 453 7.49 29.10 1.48
CA ILE A 453 8.64 28.22 1.60
C ILE A 453 9.33 28.50 2.94
N HIS A 454 9.48 27.47 3.76
CA HIS A 454 10.22 27.54 5.02
C HIS A 454 11.41 26.58 4.98
N THR A 455 12.58 27.08 5.37
CA THR A 455 13.83 26.32 5.39
C THR A 455 14.59 26.57 6.70
N ASP A 456 15.00 25.51 7.39
CA ASP A 456 15.87 25.63 8.58
C ASP A 456 17.34 25.86 8.20
N GLY A 457 17.68 25.63 6.93
CA GLY A 457 19.02 25.80 6.36
C GLY A 457 19.20 27.08 5.54
N THR A 458 20.25 27.10 4.71
CA THR A 458 20.59 28.22 3.84
C THR A 458 20.09 27.99 2.42
N LEU A 459 19.49 29.01 1.81
CA LEU A 459 19.32 29.11 0.35
C LEU A 459 20.53 29.83 -0.23
N SER A 460 21.26 29.18 -1.15
CA SER A 460 22.47 29.73 -1.76
C SER A 460 22.29 29.94 -3.26
N SER A 461 22.87 31.04 -3.76
CA SER A 461 22.91 31.39 -5.18
C SER A 461 24.34 31.79 -5.55
N PRO A 462 24.83 31.50 -6.77
CA PRO A 462 26.12 32.00 -7.26
C PRO A 462 26.09 33.51 -7.54
N CYS A 463 24.91 34.11 -7.66
CA CYS A 463 24.69 35.55 -7.83
C CYS A 463 24.79 36.29 -6.49
N ALA A 464 24.93 37.61 -6.51
CA ALA A 464 25.36 38.36 -5.32
C ALA A 464 24.55 39.62 -4.99
N ASP A 465 23.41 39.85 -5.65
CA ASP A 465 22.57 41.03 -5.44
C ASP A 465 21.09 40.70 -5.25
N TYR A 466 20.41 41.57 -4.49
CA TYR A 466 18.97 41.63 -4.34
C TYR A 466 18.45 42.74 -5.26
N ALA A 467 17.47 42.39 -6.11
CA ALA A 467 16.88 43.31 -7.07
C ALA A 467 15.35 43.28 -7.02
N GLU A 468 14.73 44.37 -7.43
CA GLU A 468 13.28 44.47 -7.63
C GLU A 468 12.98 44.95 -9.04
N PHE A 469 11.82 44.57 -9.58
CA PHE A 469 11.40 45.03 -10.90
C PHE A 469 10.88 46.47 -10.88
N PHE A 470 11.32 47.27 -11.85
CA PHE A 470 10.78 48.59 -12.12
C PHE A 470 10.50 48.78 -13.61
N GLU A 471 9.50 49.58 -13.93
CA GLU A 471 9.13 49.92 -15.30
C GLU A 471 9.94 51.14 -15.79
N TRP A 472 10.45 51.08 -17.01
CA TRP A 472 11.13 52.20 -17.66
C TRP A 472 10.15 53.30 -18.05
N GLN A 473 10.53 54.56 -17.79
CA GLN A 473 9.73 55.73 -18.15
C GLN A 473 9.48 55.81 -19.67
N ASP A 474 10.43 55.34 -20.48
CA ASP A 474 10.33 55.31 -21.95
C ASP A 474 9.74 54.00 -22.50
N GLY A 475 9.50 53.00 -21.66
CA GLY A 475 9.02 51.67 -22.05
C GLY A 475 10.04 50.80 -22.81
N ASN A 476 11.29 51.24 -22.97
CA ASN A 476 12.35 50.53 -23.70
C ASN A 476 11.91 49.93 -25.06
N PRO A 477 11.38 50.76 -25.99
CA PRO A 477 10.74 50.27 -27.22
C PRO A 477 11.69 49.47 -28.13
N ASP A 478 12.98 49.80 -28.10
CA ASP A 478 14.03 49.17 -28.90
C ASP A 478 14.61 47.89 -28.26
N LYS A 479 14.09 47.48 -27.09
CA LYS A 479 14.51 46.28 -26.35
C LYS A 479 16.01 46.26 -26.05
N GLU A 480 16.56 47.41 -25.65
CA GLU A 480 17.96 47.54 -25.29
C GLU A 480 18.29 46.71 -24.05
N ASP A 481 19.47 46.08 -24.02
CA ASP A 481 20.07 45.60 -22.78
C ASP A 481 20.64 46.80 -22.02
N ARG A 482 20.02 47.10 -20.88
CA ARG A 482 20.34 48.25 -20.03
C ARG A 482 21.07 47.85 -18.75
N ALA A 483 21.57 46.62 -18.65
CA ALA A 483 22.34 46.14 -17.51
C ALA A 483 23.54 47.06 -17.19
N GLY A 484 23.81 47.25 -15.91
CA GLY A 484 24.97 48.01 -15.42
C GLY A 484 24.88 49.52 -15.52
N TYR A 485 23.72 50.07 -15.92
CA TYR A 485 23.45 51.50 -15.75
C TYR A 485 22.86 51.80 -14.38
N PHE A 486 23.34 52.88 -13.76
CA PHE A 486 22.67 53.53 -12.63
C PHE A 486 21.34 54.14 -13.09
N VAL A 487 20.31 53.96 -12.28
CA VAL A 487 18.96 54.50 -12.54
C VAL A 487 18.44 55.28 -11.35
N LYS A 488 17.58 56.27 -11.63
CA LYS A 488 16.82 57.07 -10.67
C LYS A 488 15.32 56.85 -10.86
N LEU A 489 14.56 57.20 -9.84
CA LEU A 489 13.10 57.20 -9.88
C LEU A 489 12.58 58.50 -10.52
N ILE A 490 11.61 58.38 -11.43
CA ILE A 490 10.79 59.47 -11.98
C ILE A 490 9.33 59.06 -11.78
N GLY A 491 8.67 59.62 -10.77
CA GLY A 491 7.35 59.14 -10.35
C GLY A 491 7.45 57.74 -9.77
N ASP A 492 6.82 56.76 -10.42
CA ASP A 492 6.85 55.33 -10.11
C ASP A 492 7.72 54.51 -11.09
N LYS A 493 8.37 55.17 -12.06
CA LYS A 493 9.17 54.55 -13.11
C LYS A 493 10.65 54.88 -12.98
N ILE A 494 11.49 54.22 -13.79
CA ILE A 494 12.95 54.43 -13.81
C ILE A 494 13.45 55.10 -15.09
N ALA A 495 14.54 55.85 -14.94
CA ALA A 495 15.35 56.40 -16.01
C ALA A 495 16.84 56.36 -15.62
N LYS A 496 17.75 56.45 -16.59
CA LYS A 496 19.19 56.56 -16.31
C LYS A 496 19.47 57.82 -15.48
N THR A 497 20.46 57.74 -14.59
CA THR A 497 20.90 58.92 -13.81
C THR A 497 21.63 59.95 -14.67
N ASP A 498 21.55 61.21 -14.27
CA ASP A 498 22.39 62.32 -14.71
C ASP A 498 23.52 62.57 -13.69
N GLU A 499 24.32 63.62 -13.91
CA GLU A 499 25.39 63.97 -12.97
C GLU A 499 24.83 64.35 -11.59
N PHE A 500 25.42 63.77 -10.54
CA PHE A 500 25.12 64.07 -9.13
C PHE A 500 23.73 63.64 -8.67
N ASP A 501 22.98 62.90 -9.48
CA ASP A 501 21.76 62.24 -9.03
C ASP A 501 22.06 61.19 -7.96
N THR A 502 21.09 61.00 -7.06
CA THR A 502 21.05 59.85 -6.16
C THR A 502 20.43 58.67 -6.90
N PRO A 503 21.18 57.59 -7.15
CA PRO A 503 20.61 56.42 -7.82
C PRO A 503 19.66 55.67 -6.89
N LEU A 504 18.56 55.17 -7.45
CA LEU A 504 17.72 54.13 -6.84
C LEU A 504 18.48 52.80 -6.79
N GLY A 505 19.22 52.49 -7.86
CA GLY A 505 19.93 51.23 -8.01
C GLY A 505 20.69 51.14 -9.33
N VAL A 506 21.16 49.95 -9.63
CA VAL A 506 21.82 49.60 -10.90
C VAL A 506 20.98 48.52 -11.57
N ILE A 507 20.78 48.58 -12.89
CA ILE A 507 20.13 47.48 -13.60
C ILE A 507 20.96 46.21 -13.44
N SER A 508 20.41 45.23 -12.73
CA SER A 508 21.05 43.94 -12.50
C SER A 508 20.83 43.03 -13.69
N ALA A 509 21.91 42.43 -14.19
CA ALA A 509 21.84 41.43 -15.25
C ALA A 509 21.45 40.05 -14.73
N MET A 510 21.81 39.73 -13.48
CA MET A 510 21.71 38.38 -12.94
C MET A 510 21.51 38.40 -11.41
N PRO A 511 20.35 38.89 -10.94
CA PRO A 511 20.06 38.99 -9.50
C PRO A 511 19.99 37.63 -8.82
N ALA A 512 20.39 37.57 -7.55
CA ALA A 512 20.29 36.38 -6.71
C ALA A 512 18.87 36.15 -6.19
N ILE A 513 18.19 37.25 -5.83
CA ILE A 513 16.81 37.28 -5.38
C ILE A 513 16.12 38.42 -6.13
N ILE A 514 14.93 38.13 -6.66
CA ILE A 514 14.10 39.10 -7.38
C ILE A 514 12.80 39.31 -6.60
N GLY A 515 12.60 40.53 -6.10
CA GLY A 515 11.32 41.00 -5.60
C GLY A 515 10.44 41.54 -6.72
N ASP A 516 9.12 41.58 -6.48
CA ASP A 516 8.11 42.10 -7.40
C ASP A 516 8.16 41.49 -8.83
N SER A 517 8.50 40.21 -8.97
CA SER A 517 8.61 39.56 -10.28
C SER A 517 7.30 39.36 -11.01
N GLY A 518 6.21 39.13 -10.27
CA GLY A 518 4.93 38.74 -10.85
C GLY A 518 5.04 37.48 -11.72
N GLU A 519 5.93 36.53 -11.40
CA GLU A 519 6.27 35.45 -12.34
C GLU A 519 5.10 34.49 -12.64
N MET A 520 4.24 34.24 -11.65
CA MET A 520 3.23 33.17 -11.73
C MET A 520 1.86 33.62 -12.24
N HIS A 521 1.52 34.90 -12.05
CA HIS A 521 0.24 35.45 -12.47
C HIS A 521 0.28 36.98 -12.48
N TRP A 522 -0.70 37.59 -13.13
CA TRP A 522 -0.94 39.02 -13.04
C TRP A 522 -1.06 39.44 -11.56
N GLN A 523 -0.37 40.52 -11.20
CA GLN A 523 -0.30 41.00 -9.81
C GLN A 523 -1.69 41.25 -9.19
N GLY A 524 -2.65 41.67 -10.01
CA GLY A 524 -4.02 41.96 -9.59
C GLY A 524 -4.98 40.78 -9.65
N LYS A 525 -4.49 39.54 -9.85
CA LYS A 525 -5.35 38.35 -10.01
C LYS A 525 -6.24 38.09 -8.79
N PHE A 526 -5.74 38.35 -7.59
CA PHE A 526 -6.45 38.10 -6.33
C PHE A 526 -6.81 39.41 -5.63
N VAL A 527 -7.90 39.38 -4.86
CA VAL A 527 -8.27 40.50 -3.98
C VAL A 527 -7.29 40.57 -2.82
N THR A 528 -6.67 41.73 -2.63
CA THR A 528 -5.72 42.00 -1.54
C THR A 528 -6.18 43.17 -0.68
N ASP A 529 -5.71 43.22 0.56
CA ASP A 529 -5.84 44.42 1.38
C ASP A 529 -4.85 45.53 0.97
N ASP A 530 -4.92 46.68 1.66
CA ASP A 530 -4.04 47.85 1.42
C ASP A 530 -2.54 47.54 1.60
N PHE A 531 -2.19 46.41 2.22
CA PHE A 531 -0.81 45.95 2.44
C PHE A 531 -0.39 44.83 1.49
N GLY A 532 -1.25 44.44 0.54
CA GLY A 532 -0.97 43.38 -0.45
C GLY A 532 -1.22 41.96 0.04
N ARG A 533 -1.86 41.77 1.21
CA ARG A 533 -2.18 40.43 1.72
C ARG A 533 -3.42 39.89 1.03
N VAL A 534 -3.34 38.69 0.48
CA VAL A 534 -4.43 38.03 -0.26
C VAL A 534 -5.55 37.64 0.71
N HIS A 535 -6.79 37.93 0.33
CA HIS A 535 -7.98 37.45 1.03
C HIS A 535 -8.37 36.04 0.57
N TYR A 536 -8.79 35.22 1.54
CA TYR A 536 -9.25 33.85 1.32
C TYR A 536 -10.69 33.68 1.80
N HIS A 537 -11.38 32.71 1.24
CA HIS A 537 -12.72 32.27 1.67
C HIS A 537 -12.83 30.74 1.64
N ASP A 538 -13.73 30.20 2.47
CA ASP A 538 -14.08 28.79 2.40
C ASP A 538 -15.04 28.55 1.23
N VAL A 539 -14.67 27.63 0.34
CA VAL A 539 -15.46 27.21 -0.80
C VAL A 539 -15.95 25.80 -0.56
N LEU A 540 -17.26 25.60 -0.63
CA LEU A 540 -17.86 24.27 -0.56
C LEU A 540 -17.62 23.53 -1.87
N ILE A 541 -16.81 22.47 -1.80
CA ILE A 541 -16.60 21.52 -2.89
C ILE A 541 -17.63 20.40 -2.71
N PRO A 542 -18.58 20.23 -3.65
CA PRO A 542 -19.61 19.21 -3.53
C PRO A 542 -19.01 17.82 -3.59
N ALA A 543 -19.71 16.84 -3.01
CA ALA A 543 -19.34 15.44 -3.11
C ALA A 543 -19.24 14.99 -4.57
N VAL A 544 -18.19 14.24 -4.90
CA VAL A 544 -18.02 13.64 -6.22
C VAL A 544 -18.61 12.23 -6.17
N THR A 545 -19.43 11.90 -7.17
CA THR A 545 -20.06 10.57 -7.32
C THR A 545 -19.54 9.88 -8.57
N ASP A 546 -19.45 8.55 -8.53
CA ASP A 546 -19.22 7.73 -9.71
C ASP A 546 -20.50 7.62 -10.58
N GLU A 547 -20.39 6.93 -11.73
CA GLU A 547 -21.52 6.70 -12.65
C GLU A 547 -22.68 5.91 -11.99
N ASP A 548 -22.40 5.19 -10.90
CA ASP A 548 -23.36 4.37 -10.15
C ASP A 548 -23.97 5.13 -8.94
N GLY A 549 -23.56 6.39 -8.72
CA GLY A 549 -24.06 7.24 -7.64
C GLY A 549 -23.39 7.02 -6.28
N ASN A 550 -22.29 6.26 -6.22
CA ASN A 550 -21.51 6.11 -4.98
C ASN A 550 -20.62 7.33 -4.76
N ILE A 551 -20.58 7.83 -3.53
CA ILE A 551 -19.71 8.94 -3.15
C ILE A 551 -18.25 8.45 -3.19
N ILE A 552 -17.47 9.01 -4.11
CA ILE A 552 -16.02 8.73 -4.26
C ILE A 552 -15.16 9.79 -3.57
N GLU A 553 -15.67 11.02 -3.44
CA GLU A 553 -15.12 12.08 -2.59
C GLU A 553 -16.26 12.73 -1.81
N GLU A 554 -16.11 12.83 -0.49
CA GLU A 554 -17.09 13.53 0.35
C GLU A 554 -17.08 15.04 0.09
N GLU A 555 -18.22 15.68 0.35
CA GLU A 555 -18.32 17.13 0.38
C GLU A 555 -17.32 17.71 1.39
N ARG A 556 -16.60 18.75 0.99
CA ARG A 556 -15.57 19.39 1.83
C ARG A 556 -15.52 20.89 1.62
N TYR A 557 -15.01 21.61 2.62
CA TYR A 557 -14.64 23.01 2.46
C TYR A 557 -13.16 23.11 2.10
N GLU A 558 -12.84 23.94 1.11
CA GLU A 558 -11.48 24.30 0.74
C GLU A 558 -11.26 25.80 0.91
N LEU A 559 -10.14 26.18 1.53
CA LEU A 559 -9.76 27.58 1.65
C LEU A 559 -9.10 28.04 0.33
N GLN A 560 -9.76 28.93 -0.41
CA GLN A 560 -9.30 29.41 -1.73
C GLN A 560 -9.06 30.93 -1.74
N PRO A 561 -8.13 31.44 -2.56
CA PRO A 561 -7.93 32.88 -2.72
C PRO A 561 -9.07 33.50 -3.53
N ILE A 562 -9.55 34.68 -3.12
CA ILE A 562 -10.64 35.38 -3.79
C ILE A 562 -10.13 36.01 -5.10
N LEU A 563 -10.72 35.63 -6.24
CA LEU A 563 -10.39 36.20 -7.54
C LEU A 563 -10.87 37.66 -7.64
N ASN A 564 -10.03 38.52 -8.21
CA ASN A 564 -10.39 39.90 -8.52
C ASN A 564 -11.39 39.91 -9.70
N PRO A 565 -12.55 40.60 -9.59
CA PRO A 565 -13.50 40.74 -10.71
C PRO A 565 -12.91 41.34 -11.99
N ASP A 566 -11.85 42.14 -11.88
CA ASP A 566 -11.17 42.75 -13.04
C ASP A 566 -10.19 41.76 -13.73
N TRP A 567 -9.95 40.59 -13.14
CA TRP A 567 -9.11 39.56 -13.76
C TRP A 567 -9.85 38.83 -14.88
N ASP A 568 -9.33 38.96 -16.09
CA ASP A 568 -9.82 38.26 -17.28
C ASP A 568 -9.04 36.96 -17.51
N SER A 569 -9.70 35.82 -17.31
CA SER A 569 -9.11 34.50 -17.49
C SER A 569 -8.83 34.12 -18.95
N THR A 570 -9.35 34.88 -19.91
CA THR A 570 -9.13 34.64 -21.36
C THR A 570 -7.86 35.29 -21.89
N GLN A 571 -7.29 36.25 -21.13
CA GLN A 571 -6.05 36.91 -21.52
C GLN A 571 -4.82 36.10 -21.10
N GLU A 572 -3.90 35.93 -22.04
CA GLU A 572 -2.59 35.35 -21.75
C GLU A 572 -1.76 36.32 -20.92
N TYR A 573 -1.31 35.87 -19.74
CA TYR A 573 -0.43 36.66 -18.89
C TYR A 573 1.04 36.54 -19.34
N VAL A 574 1.68 37.68 -19.61
CA VAL A 574 3.12 37.75 -19.89
C VAL A 574 3.84 38.28 -18.64
N PRO A 575 4.68 37.46 -17.96
CA PRO A 575 5.46 37.88 -16.80
C PRO A 575 6.36 39.09 -17.09
N ARG A 576 6.63 39.91 -16.06
CA ARG A 576 7.49 41.10 -16.18
C ARG A 576 8.86 40.79 -16.78
N LEU A 577 9.44 39.63 -16.44
CA LEU A 577 10.73 39.18 -16.97
C LEU A 577 10.76 39.09 -18.51
N LYS A 578 9.61 38.89 -19.16
CA LYS A 578 9.49 38.77 -20.63
C LYS A 578 9.08 40.09 -21.30
N ARG A 579 8.90 41.17 -20.54
CA ARG A 579 8.40 42.47 -21.01
C ARG A 579 9.54 43.49 -21.04
N PRO A 580 9.88 44.08 -22.21
CA PRO A 580 11.06 44.94 -22.36
C PRO A 580 11.00 46.23 -21.53
N GLU A 581 9.81 46.72 -21.21
CA GLU A 581 9.58 47.88 -20.38
C GLU A 581 9.94 47.63 -18.90
N TRP A 582 10.11 46.39 -18.46
CA TRP A 582 10.50 46.04 -17.09
C TRP A 582 11.98 45.69 -17.00
N SER A 583 12.64 46.08 -15.90
CA SER A 583 14.01 45.68 -15.61
C SER A 583 14.24 45.48 -14.12
N THR A 584 15.11 44.53 -13.79
CA THR A 584 15.54 44.28 -12.41
C THR A 584 16.54 45.33 -11.98
N VAL A 585 16.21 46.10 -10.95
CA VAL A 585 17.07 47.11 -10.33
C VAL A 585 17.69 46.52 -9.08
N GLY A 586 18.99 46.23 -9.14
CA GLY A 586 19.79 45.80 -7.99
C GLY A 586 19.95 46.95 -7.00
N VAL A 587 19.40 46.77 -5.80
CA VAL A 587 19.41 47.77 -4.73
C VAL A 587 20.41 47.42 -3.61
N LEU A 588 20.92 46.20 -3.62
CA LEU A 588 21.94 45.75 -2.66
C LEU A 588 22.77 44.62 -3.27
N GLY A 589 24.10 44.73 -3.23
CA GLY A 589 24.98 43.60 -3.55
C GLY A 589 26.18 43.97 -4.41
N LYS A 590 26.80 42.94 -5.00
CA LYS A 590 27.92 43.12 -5.93
C LYS A 590 27.38 43.25 -7.35
N LEU A 591 27.48 44.45 -7.93
CA LEU A 591 26.90 44.78 -9.23
C LEU A 591 27.97 45.26 -10.19
N VAL A 592 27.83 44.89 -11.46
CA VAL A 592 28.71 45.36 -12.54
C VAL A 592 28.12 46.65 -13.09
N VAL A 593 28.94 47.68 -13.21
CA VAL A 593 28.55 48.98 -13.78
C VAL A 593 29.48 49.38 -14.90
N TYR A 594 28.94 50.14 -15.86
CA TYR A 594 29.75 50.83 -16.86
C TYR A 594 30.48 52.01 -16.24
N ASP A 595 31.72 52.25 -16.66
CA ASP A 595 32.51 53.42 -16.27
C ASP A 595 33.21 54.07 -17.47
N ASP A 596 33.98 55.13 -17.22
CA ASP A 596 34.74 55.88 -18.23
C ASP A 596 36.19 55.37 -18.42
N GLY A 597 36.54 54.26 -17.77
CA GLY A 597 37.88 53.66 -17.79
C GLY A 597 38.82 54.20 -16.72
N THR A 598 38.39 55.16 -15.89
CA THR A 598 39.26 55.81 -14.89
C THR A 598 39.23 55.12 -13.53
N LEU A 599 38.18 54.35 -13.22
CA LEU A 599 38.02 53.73 -11.89
C LEU A 599 39.02 52.58 -11.66
N GLN A 600 39.63 52.55 -10.49
CA GLN A 600 40.53 51.48 -10.05
C GLN A 600 39.98 50.76 -8.82
N PRO A 601 40.35 49.49 -8.57
CA PRO A 601 40.02 48.83 -7.31
C PRO A 601 40.44 49.66 -6.10
N GLY A 602 39.52 49.85 -5.14
CA GLY A 602 39.72 50.70 -3.97
C GLY A 602 39.24 52.15 -4.13
N ASP A 603 38.90 52.59 -5.35
CA ASP A 603 38.25 53.89 -5.55
C ASP A 603 36.80 53.88 -5.02
N LEU A 604 36.27 55.08 -4.77
CA LEU A 604 34.84 55.31 -4.64
C LEU A 604 34.29 55.82 -5.97
N CYS A 605 33.09 55.36 -6.34
CA CYS A 605 32.37 55.84 -7.51
C CYS A 605 31.00 56.41 -7.13
N ARG A 606 30.47 57.29 -7.97
CA ARG A 606 29.10 57.81 -7.89
C ARG A 606 28.42 57.66 -9.24
N ALA A 607 27.10 57.85 -9.26
CA ALA A 607 26.35 57.99 -10.50
C ALA A 607 26.80 59.25 -11.28
N GLY A 608 27.03 59.07 -12.57
CA GLY A 608 27.36 60.10 -13.54
C GLY A 608 26.33 60.18 -14.67
N ALA A 609 26.57 61.09 -15.62
CA ALA A 609 25.69 61.30 -16.75
C ALA A 609 25.46 60.02 -17.56
N GLY A 610 24.20 59.78 -17.95
CA GLY A 610 23.82 58.61 -18.74
C GLY A 610 23.93 57.28 -18.00
N GLY A 611 23.90 57.30 -16.66
CA GLY A 611 23.92 56.08 -15.84
C GLY A 611 25.29 55.44 -15.66
N LYS A 612 26.39 56.08 -16.07
CA LYS A 612 27.75 55.52 -15.92
C LYS A 612 28.38 55.90 -14.59
N ALA A 613 29.18 54.99 -14.04
CA ALA A 613 29.99 55.23 -12.85
C ALA A 613 31.10 56.23 -13.15
N VAL A 614 31.26 57.23 -12.28
CA VAL A 614 32.38 58.17 -12.33
C VAL A 614 33.08 58.23 -10.98
N LYS A 615 34.37 58.57 -10.98
CA LYS A 615 35.16 58.67 -9.74
C LYS A 615 34.57 59.69 -8.77
N SER A 616 34.54 59.32 -7.49
CA SER A 616 34.10 60.18 -6.40
C SER A 616 35.21 60.38 -5.37
N ILE A 617 35.22 61.55 -4.75
CA ILE A 617 36.30 61.99 -3.86
C ILE A 617 35.94 61.78 -2.39
N SER A 618 34.68 62.01 -2.01
CA SER A 618 34.25 62.01 -0.60
C SER A 618 33.26 60.89 -0.26
N ASN A 619 32.29 60.62 -1.14
CA ASN A 619 31.18 59.68 -0.88
C ASN A 619 30.87 58.84 -2.11
N GLY A 620 30.46 57.59 -1.94
CA GLY A 620 30.05 56.75 -3.07
C GLY A 620 30.12 55.25 -2.78
N TYR A 621 30.07 54.46 -3.86
CA TYR A 621 30.12 53.01 -3.83
C TYR A 621 31.54 52.53 -4.09
N PRO A 622 32.09 51.62 -3.27
CA PRO A 622 33.46 51.17 -3.44
C PRO A 622 33.58 50.25 -4.67
N VAL A 623 34.64 50.49 -5.43
CA VAL A 623 35.04 49.68 -6.57
C VAL A 623 35.83 48.48 -6.08
N LEU A 624 35.30 47.29 -6.29
CA LEU A 624 35.88 46.03 -5.84
C LEU A 624 36.91 45.48 -6.82
N LYS A 625 36.61 45.58 -8.13
CA LYS A 625 37.43 44.96 -9.18
C LYS A 625 37.16 45.63 -10.54
N ARG A 626 38.20 45.83 -11.35
CA ARG A 626 38.03 46.15 -12.78
C ARG A 626 37.82 44.86 -13.57
N LEU A 627 36.79 44.85 -14.43
CA LEU A 627 36.41 43.68 -15.22
C LEU A 627 36.80 43.82 -16.69
N SER A 628 36.68 45.01 -17.26
CA SER A 628 37.08 45.36 -18.63
C SER A 628 37.53 46.82 -18.71
N GLU A 629 37.83 47.31 -19.92
CA GLU A 629 38.16 48.73 -20.17
C GLU A 629 37.03 49.68 -19.75
N ASP A 630 35.78 49.23 -19.82
CA ASP A 630 34.58 50.04 -19.62
C ASP A 630 33.67 49.56 -18.48
N LYS A 631 34.09 48.55 -17.70
CA LYS A 631 33.25 47.98 -16.62
C LYS A 631 34.04 47.70 -15.36
N VAL A 632 33.40 47.98 -14.24
CA VAL A 632 33.89 47.67 -12.90
C VAL A 632 32.83 46.97 -12.07
N LEU A 633 33.26 46.14 -11.13
CA LEU A 633 32.42 45.55 -10.09
C LEU A 633 32.42 46.47 -8.88
N ILE A 634 31.24 46.83 -8.41
CA ILE A 634 31.05 47.67 -7.22
C ILE A 634 30.29 46.92 -6.14
N TRP A 635 30.42 47.38 -4.90
CA TRP A 635 29.45 47.06 -3.85
C TRP A 635 28.41 48.17 -3.79
N PHE A 636 27.21 47.89 -4.28
CA PHE A 636 26.10 48.84 -4.23
C PHE A 636 25.29 48.62 -2.94
N LYS A 637 24.86 49.74 -2.36
CA LYS A 637 23.93 49.78 -1.23
C LYS A 637 23.03 50.99 -1.46
N GLY A 638 21.77 50.72 -1.80
CA GLY A 638 20.73 51.72 -2.04
C GLY A 638 20.48 52.63 -0.86
#